data_AF-A0AA47BVE1-F1
#
_entry.id   AF-A0AA47BVE1-F1
#
_cell.length_a   1.000
_cell.length_b   1.000
_cell.length_c   1.000
_cell.angle_alpha   90.00
_cell.angle_beta   90.00
_cell.angle_gamma   90.00
#
_symmetry.space_group_name_H-M   'P 1'
#
loop_
_entity.id
_entity.type
_entity.pdbx_description
1 polymer ?
#
loop_
_entity_poly.entity_id
_entity_poly.type
_entity_poly.pdbx_seq_one_letter_code
_entity_poly.pdbx_strand_id
1 'polypeptide(L)'
;MSELISPESRVFHIGHECYIVYLGNQVDDIKPFLRIGSTKDIPDEVLEVLSTTVITDNLVGNPLLEILLAPRFKGRYLGDTGTANKISRFFDSFDLPTDDIIDYHKVEDGERRHMVWFYSSGNIHLRYGDRIIFDLNKRAKEDRHFVYLYEEAKHEFLKNPLRYVRRNFTGRGIYLADGNCFWYEKGDFISFTPHPGIVAKMMSDGVDPDFITTIAYNLKEDELDSQDAEAFIDIVKRIRMRRKQLRVITTYPSVQRKLKLLFPERRNSSPTLVVADVSGKHKTTFHNSIINRSGDKLLIKNSDLPNIAFDWEIEDGLSVDIEQGLIKYRSRELSESFSILKGFPIEFRDRSAVPSQLSNKHISLMLSNIEGSLSDEKYQVLKNLESYLKTLSRDITEDSSISSLLKQDSGRARDGLRRFSKRDGGSAWFFLSNCYSILNLLIAQLGEENELSGNAKQVADAIWRLTSRLPTPSPLLPFWGELYLGEQPALLWFATKKAFVATDIETARESAEHIVEAVSLDESPWHEELARLLALIRSLRQRDEGPLTEKQLVHLKQAGEEAAKKKKEESRGFDDPTIPKRHDGLEASPLASMTRKTAGAPNTSRRKWPWILLACTIFLFGGALLWDYTERAPWDSIIQKYDIGEKDAVKDLVDADVQSDSIESPRDFGDPMDDAVIDSPADEVDIDVAPRTAEEIEAYLNLKNRAIITEVDIHLAANEIAVLNGFRDLDYKVFEGADPDWILPGNTLVLPGGGVYAIRSGDTIWFLAAREVRSDAEKRMEIFDSSVSILEAGDSDFESRTAALANLREVSENAKAAQVRGLAKEVLLSLRK
;
A
#
# COMPACT_ATOMS: atom_id res chain seq x y z
N MET A 1 53.84 11.64 6.30
CA MET A 1 52.84 11.01 5.41
C MET A 1 51.59 10.84 6.26
N SER A 2 50.60 11.72 6.08
CA SER A 2 49.31 11.61 6.77
C SER A 2 48.62 10.33 6.31
N GLU A 3 48.30 9.44 7.24
CA GLU A 3 47.41 8.31 6.96
C GLU A 3 46.08 8.89 6.45
N LEU A 4 45.77 8.65 5.17
CA LEU A 4 44.56 9.15 4.55
C LEU A 4 43.36 8.48 5.21
N ILE A 5 42.46 9.28 5.79
CA ILE A 5 41.12 8.82 6.22
C ILE A 5 40.50 8.00 5.08
N SER A 6 40.14 6.75 5.37
CA SER A 6 39.57 5.86 4.36
C SER A 6 38.31 6.50 3.76
N PRO A 7 38.12 6.40 2.44
CA PRO A 7 37.01 7.06 1.76
C PRO A 7 35.63 6.73 2.36
N GLU A 8 35.46 5.49 2.83
CA GLU A 8 34.22 4.99 3.43
C GLU A 8 33.94 5.59 4.81
N SER A 9 34.98 5.93 5.59
CA SER A 9 34.82 6.54 6.93
C SER A 9 34.42 8.02 6.88
N ARG A 10 34.33 8.60 5.68
CA ARG A 10 34.00 10.02 5.47
C ARG A 10 32.52 10.33 5.51
N VAL A 11 31.66 9.31 5.39
CA VAL A 11 30.21 9.45 5.41
C VAL A 11 29.71 9.22 6.85
N PHE A 12 28.85 10.09 7.33
CA PHE A 12 28.21 10.03 8.64
C PHE A 12 26.70 10.02 8.43
N HIS A 13 26.01 8.97 8.89
CA HIS A 13 24.55 8.83 8.78
C HIS A 13 23.91 9.27 10.09
N ILE A 14 23.41 10.50 10.15
CA ILE A 14 23.04 11.17 11.42
C ILE A 14 21.53 11.27 11.64
N GLY A 15 20.74 10.62 10.79
CA GLY A 15 19.29 10.53 10.88
C GLY A 15 18.75 9.75 9.69
N HIS A 16 17.48 9.32 9.75
CA HIS A 16 16.87 8.39 8.78
C HIS A 16 17.26 8.67 7.32
N GLU A 17 17.08 9.90 6.87
CA GLU A 17 17.44 10.37 5.53
C GLU A 17 18.39 11.58 5.60
N CYS A 18 19.40 11.55 6.48
CA CYS A 18 20.36 12.66 6.62
C CYS A 18 21.82 12.18 6.73
N TYR A 19 22.65 12.69 5.83
CA TYR A 19 24.07 12.35 5.74
C TYR A 19 24.95 13.58 5.80
N ILE A 20 26.07 13.47 6.51
CA ILE A 20 27.18 14.43 6.45
C ILE A 20 28.38 13.73 5.83
N VAL A 21 29.07 14.39 4.89
CA VAL A 21 30.27 13.86 4.24
C VAL A 21 31.46 14.80 4.43
N TYR A 22 32.57 14.27 4.93
CA TYR A 22 33.82 14.99 5.10
C TYR A 22 34.66 15.01 3.81
N LEU A 23 34.77 16.19 3.21
CA LEU A 23 35.50 16.48 1.96
C LEU A 23 36.93 16.97 2.19
N GLY A 24 37.30 17.25 3.44
CA GLY A 24 38.60 17.81 3.78
C GLY A 24 39.77 16.91 3.40
N ASN A 25 40.86 17.55 3.00
CA ASN A 25 42.18 17.00 2.72
C ASN A 25 43.24 17.58 3.67
N GLN A 26 43.08 18.83 4.09
CA GLN A 26 43.98 19.49 5.03
C GLN A 26 43.23 19.90 6.32
N VAL A 27 43.99 20.11 7.39
CA VAL A 27 43.43 20.48 8.71
C VAL A 27 42.82 21.89 8.67
N ASP A 28 43.36 22.74 7.80
CA ASP A 28 42.99 24.13 7.60
C ASP A 28 41.89 24.34 6.54
N ASP A 29 41.34 23.26 5.97
CA ASP A 29 40.22 23.37 5.04
C ASP A 29 39.02 24.04 5.73
N ILE A 30 38.56 25.15 5.16
CA ILE A 30 37.45 25.93 5.69
C ILE A 30 36.14 25.19 5.36
N LYS A 31 35.36 24.86 6.40
CA LYS A 31 34.04 24.20 6.29
C LYS A 31 34.07 22.93 5.42
N PRO A 32 34.86 21.91 5.79
CA PRO A 32 35.17 20.77 4.92
C PRO A 32 34.02 19.74 4.81
N PHE A 33 32.80 20.09 5.19
CA PHE A 33 31.67 19.16 5.25
C PHE A 33 30.57 19.51 4.25
N LEU A 34 29.96 18.47 3.70
CA LEU A 34 28.80 18.52 2.83
C LEU A 34 27.65 17.76 3.48
N ARG A 35 26.42 18.25 3.34
CA ARG A 35 25.20 17.56 3.83
C ARG A 35 24.33 17.08 2.67
N ILE A 36 23.69 15.92 2.82
CA ILE A 36 22.64 15.40 1.94
C ILE A 36 21.44 15.07 2.83
N GLY A 37 20.30 15.71 2.55
CA GLY A 37 19.06 15.55 3.33
C GLY A 37 19.02 16.32 4.66
N SER A 38 18.01 16.04 5.48
CA SER A 38 17.70 16.81 6.69
C SER A 38 17.22 15.91 7.84
N THR A 39 17.48 16.35 9.06
CA THR A 39 16.95 15.76 10.31
C THR A 39 16.68 16.88 11.30
N LYS A 40 15.83 16.64 12.29
CA LYS A 40 15.34 17.66 13.24
C LYS A 40 16.46 18.20 14.12
N ASP A 41 17.30 17.30 14.64
CA ASP A 41 18.23 17.59 15.73
C ASP A 41 19.68 17.78 15.25
N ILE A 42 19.90 18.53 14.17
CA ILE A 42 21.27 18.87 13.73
C ILE A 42 21.87 19.92 14.68
N PRO A 43 22.99 19.62 15.38
CA PRO A 43 23.64 20.59 16.27
C PRO A 43 24.21 21.79 15.52
N ASP A 44 24.18 22.98 16.13
CA ASP A 44 24.77 24.20 15.55
C ASP A 44 26.27 24.02 15.24
N GLU A 45 27.01 23.27 16.07
CA GLU A 45 28.41 22.93 15.83
C GLU A 45 28.64 22.26 14.46
N VAL A 46 27.67 21.45 14.00
CA VAL A 46 27.69 20.82 12.68
C VAL A 46 27.33 21.83 11.59
N LEU A 47 26.26 22.60 11.78
CA LEU A 47 25.81 23.61 10.80
C LEU A 47 26.89 24.66 10.50
N GLU A 48 27.68 25.05 11.50
CA GLU A 48 28.78 26.01 11.36
C GLU A 48 29.89 25.53 10.42
N VAL A 49 30.12 24.21 10.34
CA VAL A 49 31.21 23.62 9.55
C VAL A 49 30.76 23.09 8.19
N LEU A 50 29.46 23.13 7.88
CA LEU A 50 28.94 22.76 6.57
C LEU A 50 29.23 23.88 5.55
N SER A 51 29.85 23.52 4.42
CA SER A 51 29.99 24.43 3.28
C SER A 51 28.85 24.31 2.29
N THR A 52 28.35 23.09 2.07
CA THR A 52 27.39 22.79 1.01
C THR A 52 26.29 21.84 1.50
N THR A 53 25.03 22.13 1.17
CA THR A 53 23.92 21.18 1.25
C THR A 53 23.53 20.75 -0.15
N VAL A 54 23.60 19.46 -0.44
CA VAL A 54 23.17 18.89 -1.72
C VAL A 54 21.68 18.58 -1.66
N ILE A 55 20.96 19.08 -2.67
CA ILE A 55 19.53 18.83 -2.83
C ILE A 55 19.31 17.92 -4.04
N THR A 56 18.48 16.91 -3.83
CA THR A 56 18.24 15.83 -4.78
C THR A 56 16.80 15.89 -5.29
N ASP A 57 16.52 15.41 -6.51
CA ASP A 57 15.15 15.38 -7.01
C ASP A 57 14.21 14.55 -6.12
N ASN A 58 14.72 13.49 -5.48
CA ASN A 58 13.96 12.65 -4.54
C ASN A 58 13.63 13.33 -3.20
N LEU A 59 14.12 14.56 -2.96
CA LEU A 59 13.92 15.30 -1.71
C LEU A 59 14.26 14.45 -0.47
N VAL A 60 15.46 13.88 -0.45
CA VAL A 60 15.99 13.12 0.69
C VAL A 60 15.86 13.96 1.97
N GLY A 61 15.31 13.38 3.05
CA GLY A 61 14.96 14.12 4.27
C GLY A 61 13.59 14.80 4.19
N ASN A 62 13.30 15.68 5.14
CA ASN A 62 12.05 16.42 5.19
C ASN A 62 12.27 17.87 4.69
N PRO A 63 11.66 18.29 3.56
CA PRO A 63 11.80 19.66 3.06
C PRO A 63 11.20 20.74 3.99
N LEU A 64 10.28 20.37 4.89
CA LEU A 64 9.75 21.30 5.89
C LEU A 64 10.77 21.61 6.98
N LEU A 65 11.54 20.61 7.42
CA LEU A 65 12.66 20.83 8.34
C LEU A 65 13.73 21.73 7.71
N GLU A 66 13.88 21.68 6.39
CA GLU A 66 14.85 22.51 5.70
C GLU A 66 14.51 24.01 5.77
N ILE A 67 13.22 24.38 5.86
CA ILE A 67 12.80 25.77 6.11
C ILE A 67 13.36 26.27 7.45
N LEU A 68 13.41 25.40 8.46
CA LEU A 68 13.89 25.73 9.80
C LEU A 68 15.43 25.76 9.88
N LEU A 69 16.08 24.96 9.03
CA LEU A 69 17.54 24.85 8.99
C LEU A 69 18.17 25.97 8.13
N ALA A 70 17.50 26.40 7.06
CA ALA A 70 18.03 27.38 6.13
C ALA A 70 18.48 28.71 6.76
N PRO A 71 17.73 29.34 7.70
CA PRO A 71 18.19 30.57 8.36
C PRO A 71 19.46 30.40 9.21
N ARG A 72 19.72 29.19 9.70
CA ARG A 72 20.90 28.85 10.52
C ARG A 72 22.11 28.46 9.67
N PHE A 73 21.87 28.05 8.42
CA PHE A 73 22.90 27.58 7.51
C PHE A 73 23.58 28.74 6.77
N LYS A 74 24.91 28.81 6.84
CA LYS A 74 25.76 29.87 6.24
C LYS A 74 26.57 29.37 5.05
N GLY A 75 26.09 28.34 4.37
CA GLY A 75 26.75 27.74 3.21
C GLY A 75 25.87 27.82 1.98
N ARG A 76 26.24 27.06 0.94
CA ARG A 76 25.51 27.01 -0.32
C ARG A 76 24.65 25.77 -0.48
N TYR A 77 23.60 25.88 -1.28
CA TYR A 77 22.83 24.75 -1.75
C TYR A 77 23.29 24.37 -3.15
N LEU A 78 23.40 23.07 -3.40
CA LEU A 78 23.86 22.52 -4.69
C LEU A 78 22.84 21.50 -5.19
N GLY A 79 22.35 21.67 -6.41
CA GLY A 79 21.43 20.72 -7.04
C GLY A 79 21.56 20.71 -8.56
N ASP A 80 20.88 19.77 -9.22
CA ASP A 80 20.68 19.85 -10.67
C ASP A 80 19.86 21.10 -11.03
N THR A 81 19.99 21.61 -12.25
CA THR A 81 19.30 22.83 -12.71
C THR A 81 17.81 22.82 -12.40
N GLY A 82 17.14 21.69 -12.58
CA GLY A 82 15.72 21.56 -12.32
C GLY A 82 15.40 21.66 -10.83
N THR A 83 16.11 20.89 -10.01
CA THR A 83 15.92 20.87 -8.56
C THR A 83 16.32 22.19 -7.89
N ALA A 84 17.46 22.76 -8.27
CA ALA A 84 17.93 24.06 -7.76
C ALA A 84 16.90 25.17 -8.02
N ASN A 85 16.33 25.24 -9.23
CA ASN A 85 15.28 26.20 -9.55
C ASN A 85 13.98 25.97 -8.74
N LYS A 86 13.58 24.71 -8.51
CA LYS A 86 12.40 24.39 -7.68
C LYS A 86 12.61 24.84 -6.24
N ILE A 87 13.77 24.54 -5.66
CA ILE A 87 14.10 24.92 -4.28
C ILE A 87 14.24 26.42 -4.13
N SER A 88 14.88 27.09 -5.09
CA SER A 88 14.97 28.56 -5.08
C SER A 88 13.60 29.21 -5.00
N ARG A 89 12.64 28.78 -5.83
CA ARG A 89 11.25 29.27 -5.76
C ARG A 89 10.56 28.90 -4.44
N PHE A 90 10.84 27.71 -3.92
CA PHE A 90 10.30 27.27 -2.64
C PHE A 90 10.81 28.13 -1.47
N PHE A 91 12.12 28.39 -1.40
CA PHE A 91 12.75 29.23 -0.38
C PHE A 91 12.31 30.68 -0.50
N ASP A 92 12.27 31.23 -1.71
CA ASP A 92 11.75 32.57 -1.98
C ASP A 92 10.33 32.74 -1.45
N SER A 93 9.49 31.71 -1.57
CA SER A 93 8.12 31.74 -1.03
C SER A 93 8.02 31.76 0.50
N PHE A 94 9.11 31.50 1.22
CA PHE A 94 9.24 31.62 2.68
C PHE A 94 10.16 32.79 3.09
N ASP A 95 10.47 33.70 2.16
CA ASP A 95 11.39 34.82 2.39
C ASP A 95 12.79 34.35 2.87
N LEU A 96 13.22 33.16 2.42
CA LEU A 96 14.52 32.58 2.73
C LEU A 96 15.58 32.98 1.69
N PRO A 97 16.87 33.08 2.07
CA PRO A 97 17.95 33.42 1.14
C PRO A 97 18.05 32.42 -0.03
N THR A 98 18.14 32.94 -1.26
CA THR A 98 18.26 32.13 -2.49
C THR A 98 19.55 32.35 -3.26
N ASP A 99 20.32 33.40 -2.95
CA ASP A 99 21.56 33.76 -3.64
C ASP A 99 22.61 32.63 -3.60
N ASP A 100 22.57 31.83 -2.53
CA ASP A 100 23.49 30.72 -2.29
C ASP A 100 23.00 29.39 -2.91
N ILE A 101 21.95 29.39 -3.73
CA ILE A 101 21.45 28.19 -4.42
C ILE A 101 22.08 28.11 -5.82
N ILE A 102 22.96 27.13 -5.99
CA ILE A 102 23.82 27.00 -7.17
C ILE A 102 23.43 25.76 -7.98
N ASP A 103 23.27 25.97 -9.30
CA ASP A 103 23.21 24.90 -10.29
C ASP A 103 24.58 24.27 -10.45
N TYR A 104 24.67 22.95 -10.33
CA TYR A 104 25.93 22.21 -10.46
C TYR A 104 26.71 22.51 -11.75
N HIS A 105 26.04 22.84 -12.86
CA HIS A 105 26.72 23.24 -14.11
C HIS A 105 27.48 24.55 -14.01
N LYS A 106 27.14 25.42 -13.04
CA LYS A 106 27.79 26.71 -12.80
C LYS A 106 28.97 26.61 -11.82
N VAL A 107 29.15 25.46 -11.17
CA VAL A 107 30.29 25.26 -10.28
C VAL A 107 31.53 25.11 -11.15
N GLU A 108 32.40 26.12 -11.14
CA GLU A 108 33.68 26.04 -11.83
C GLU A 108 34.45 24.84 -11.31
N ASP A 109 34.89 24.05 -12.28
CA ASP A 109 35.51 22.78 -12.11
C ASP A 109 37.01 22.93 -11.74
N GLY A 110 37.28 23.73 -10.71
CA GLY A 110 38.61 23.92 -10.15
C GLY A 110 39.15 22.62 -9.54
N GLU A 111 40.48 22.41 -9.65
CA GLU A 111 41.29 21.29 -9.16
C GLU A 111 40.50 20.16 -8.44
N ARG A 112 39.78 19.37 -9.25
CA ARG A 112 38.60 18.55 -8.85
C ARG A 112 38.95 17.31 -8.03
N ARG A 113 39.31 17.46 -6.75
CA ARG A 113 39.50 16.29 -5.85
C ARG A 113 38.19 15.69 -5.36
N HIS A 114 37.11 16.45 -5.32
CA HIS A 114 35.79 15.93 -5.02
C HIS A 114 34.77 16.44 -6.04
N MET A 115 33.90 15.55 -6.51
CA MET A 115 32.87 15.88 -7.50
C MET A 115 31.53 15.27 -7.11
N VAL A 116 30.46 16.05 -7.21
CA VAL A 116 29.08 15.56 -7.11
C VAL A 116 28.55 15.39 -8.53
N TRP A 117 28.15 14.17 -8.88
CA TRP A 117 27.56 13.85 -10.17
C TRP A 117 26.06 13.63 -9.99
N PHE A 118 25.26 14.42 -10.71
CA PHE A 118 23.82 14.31 -10.75
C PHE A 118 23.39 13.48 -11.96
N TYR A 119 22.59 12.45 -11.74
CA TYR A 119 22.04 11.60 -12.80
C TYR A 119 20.58 11.95 -13.07
N SER A 120 20.14 11.72 -14.30
CA SER A 120 18.73 11.91 -14.71
C SER A 120 17.75 11.03 -13.94
N SER A 121 18.22 9.92 -13.36
CA SER A 121 17.45 9.05 -12.47
C SER A 121 17.16 9.65 -11.09
N GLY A 122 17.73 10.83 -10.78
CA GLY A 122 17.70 11.43 -9.45
C GLY A 122 18.76 10.87 -8.51
N ASN A 123 19.59 9.92 -8.95
CA ASN A 123 20.74 9.46 -8.18
C ASN A 123 21.81 10.55 -8.10
N ILE A 124 22.61 10.52 -7.04
CA ILE A 124 23.83 11.33 -6.92
C ILE A 124 25.01 10.43 -6.55
N HIS A 125 26.14 10.61 -7.22
CA HIS A 125 27.41 10.04 -6.80
C HIS A 125 28.33 11.14 -6.30
N LEU A 126 28.90 10.96 -5.11
CA LEU A 126 30.00 11.79 -4.63
C LEU A 126 31.30 11.03 -4.83
N ARG A 127 32.23 11.61 -5.57
CA ARG A 127 33.56 11.06 -5.80
C ARG A 127 34.60 11.82 -5.01
N TYR A 128 35.60 11.11 -4.50
CA TYR A 128 36.82 11.65 -3.90
C TYR A 128 38.03 11.03 -4.62
N GLY A 129 38.72 11.83 -5.42
CA GLY A 129 39.59 11.33 -6.50
C GLY A 129 38.78 10.49 -7.47
N ASP A 130 39.28 9.30 -7.81
CA ASP A 130 38.61 8.37 -8.74
C ASP A 130 37.56 7.46 -8.07
N ARG A 131 37.48 7.50 -6.73
CA ARG A 131 36.62 6.59 -5.95
C ARG A 131 35.26 7.22 -5.65
N ILE A 132 34.20 6.44 -5.78
CA ILE A 132 32.85 6.83 -5.32
C ILE A 132 32.80 6.57 -3.82
N ILE A 133 32.52 7.63 -3.04
CA ILE A 133 32.42 7.56 -1.58
C ILE A 133 30.96 7.59 -1.10
N PHE A 134 30.04 8.06 -1.94
CA PHE A 134 28.62 8.08 -1.67
C PHE A 134 27.83 7.81 -2.95
N ASP A 135 26.83 6.95 -2.86
CA ASP A 135 25.85 6.64 -3.89
C ASP A 135 24.46 6.67 -3.23
N LEU A 136 23.64 7.64 -3.61
CA LEU A 136 22.35 7.85 -2.95
C LEU A 136 21.42 6.66 -3.11
N ASN A 137 21.30 6.06 -4.29
CA ASN A 137 20.39 4.93 -4.50
C ASN A 137 20.82 3.73 -3.67
N LYS A 138 22.13 3.48 -3.59
CA LYS A 138 22.67 2.43 -2.73
C LYS A 138 22.35 2.70 -1.26
N ARG A 139 22.63 3.90 -0.77
CA ARG A 139 22.38 4.29 0.63
C ARG A 139 20.89 4.32 0.96
N ALA A 140 20.04 4.81 0.07
CA ALA A 140 18.60 4.84 0.26
C ALA A 140 18.01 3.45 0.48
N LYS A 141 18.55 2.44 -0.20
CA LYS A 141 18.17 1.04 0.00
C LYS A 141 18.77 0.43 1.27
N GLU A 142 20.07 0.58 1.49
CA GLU A 142 20.79 -0.01 2.63
C GLU A 142 20.33 0.59 3.97
N ASP A 143 20.13 1.90 4.00
CA ASP A 143 19.69 2.65 5.19
C ASP A 143 18.16 2.74 5.29
N ARG A 144 17.45 2.06 4.37
CA ARG A 144 15.99 1.91 4.35
C ARG A 144 15.29 3.27 4.45
N HIS A 145 15.50 4.16 3.48
CA HIS A 145 14.72 5.41 3.34
C HIS A 145 13.22 5.12 3.36
N PHE A 146 12.38 6.11 3.70
CA PHE A 146 10.95 5.92 3.94
C PHE A 146 10.26 5.12 2.82
N VAL A 147 10.59 5.46 1.57
CA VAL A 147 10.03 4.79 0.39
C VAL A 147 10.35 3.29 0.34
N TYR A 148 11.58 2.90 0.71
CA TYR A 148 11.98 1.49 0.75
C TYR A 148 11.37 0.76 1.94
N LEU A 149 11.24 1.41 3.11
CA LEU A 149 10.49 0.86 4.25
C LEU A 149 9.04 0.60 3.89
N TYR A 150 8.42 1.55 3.19
CA TYR A 150 7.07 1.40 2.70
C TYR A 150 6.97 0.17 1.79
N GLU A 151 7.87 0.01 0.82
CA GLU A 151 7.84 -1.14 -0.11
C GLU A 151 8.06 -2.48 0.61
N GLU A 152 8.94 -2.53 1.62
CA GLU A 152 9.16 -3.72 2.43
C GLU A 152 7.92 -4.08 3.26
N ALA A 153 7.33 -3.10 3.96
CA ALA A 153 6.07 -3.27 4.67
C ALA A 153 4.94 -3.67 3.72
N LYS A 154 4.92 -3.08 2.51
CA LYS A 154 3.94 -3.40 1.47
C LYS A 154 4.06 -4.83 0.99
N HIS A 155 5.27 -5.34 0.85
CA HIS A 155 5.53 -6.73 0.50
C HIS A 155 4.97 -7.69 1.55
N GLU A 156 5.21 -7.43 2.84
CA GLU A 156 4.62 -8.23 3.93
C GLU A 156 3.09 -8.11 3.96
N PHE A 157 2.53 -6.91 3.74
CA PHE A 157 1.09 -6.70 3.63
C PHE A 157 0.44 -7.55 2.53
N LEU A 158 1.09 -7.72 1.38
CA LEU A 158 0.56 -8.52 0.28
C LEU A 158 0.51 -10.02 0.60
N LYS A 159 1.34 -10.49 1.54
CA LYS A 159 1.29 -11.87 2.05
C LYS A 159 0.10 -12.11 2.98
N ASN A 160 -0.42 -11.07 3.64
CA ASN A 160 -1.58 -11.19 4.52
C ASN A 160 -2.81 -11.67 3.73
N PRO A 161 -3.30 -12.91 3.97
CA PRO A 161 -4.44 -13.43 3.24
C PRO A 161 -5.74 -12.72 3.65
N LEU A 162 -5.84 -12.19 4.87
CA LEU A 162 -7.04 -11.56 5.44
C LEU A 162 -7.16 -10.06 5.15
N ARG A 163 -6.26 -9.48 4.35
CA ARG A 163 -6.32 -8.06 3.98
C ARG A 163 -7.62 -7.69 3.27
N TYR A 164 -8.07 -6.46 3.47
CA TYR A 164 -9.16 -5.86 2.70
C TYR A 164 -8.66 -5.48 1.31
N VAL A 165 -9.47 -5.74 0.29
CA VAL A 165 -9.22 -5.30 -1.08
C VAL A 165 -10.01 -4.02 -1.36
N ARG A 166 -9.57 -3.25 -2.35
CA ARG A 166 -10.22 -1.97 -2.70
C ARG A 166 -11.73 -2.10 -2.95
N ARG A 167 -12.17 -3.25 -3.49
CA ARG A 167 -13.59 -3.56 -3.71
C ARG A 167 -14.41 -3.60 -2.41
N ASN A 168 -13.82 -3.90 -1.25
CA ASN A 168 -14.53 -3.84 0.02
C ASN A 168 -14.98 -2.42 0.35
N PHE A 169 -14.22 -1.40 -0.11
CA PHE A 169 -14.46 0.01 0.18
C PHE A 169 -15.30 0.74 -0.89
N THR A 170 -16.03 0.02 -1.74
CA THR A 170 -16.89 0.66 -2.78
C THR A 170 -18.06 1.43 -2.20
N GLY A 171 -18.48 1.08 -0.98
CA GLY A 171 -19.51 1.78 -0.22
C GLY A 171 -19.02 3.12 0.32
N ARG A 172 -19.64 3.57 1.41
CA ARG A 172 -19.29 4.81 2.10
C ARG A 172 -19.29 4.60 3.61
N GLY A 173 -18.27 5.11 4.29
CA GLY A 173 -18.14 4.86 5.71
C GLY A 173 -16.85 5.37 6.29
N ILE A 174 -16.54 4.87 7.48
CA ILE A 174 -15.36 5.28 8.24
C ILE A 174 -14.46 4.10 8.56
N TYR A 175 -13.19 4.40 8.77
CA TYR A 175 -12.20 3.50 9.33
C TYR A 175 -11.37 4.28 10.34
N LEU A 176 -11.09 3.72 11.51
CA LEU A 176 -10.30 4.35 12.57
C LEU A 176 -9.04 3.55 12.85
N ALA A 177 -7.89 4.22 12.94
CA ALA A 177 -6.59 3.58 13.15
C ALA A 177 -5.67 4.46 14.01
N ASP A 178 -5.46 4.11 15.29
CA ASP A 178 -4.54 4.78 16.22
C ASP A 178 -4.55 6.32 16.14
N GLY A 179 -5.71 6.93 16.42
CA GLY A 179 -5.87 8.39 16.40
C GLY A 179 -6.11 8.98 15.01
N ASN A 180 -5.89 8.19 13.95
CA ASN A 180 -6.27 8.56 12.59
C ASN A 180 -7.72 8.17 12.32
N CYS A 181 -8.45 9.04 11.63
CA CYS A 181 -9.78 8.76 11.12
C CYS A 181 -9.81 8.97 9.62
N PHE A 182 -10.49 8.03 8.96
CA PHE A 182 -10.63 8.02 7.53
C PHE A 182 -12.10 7.98 7.15
N TRP A 183 -12.42 8.74 6.11
CA TRP A 183 -13.65 8.57 5.34
C TRP A 183 -13.32 7.87 4.05
N TYR A 184 -13.99 6.77 3.74
CA TYR A 184 -13.85 6.10 2.45
C TYR A 184 -15.13 6.20 1.63
N GLU A 185 -14.96 6.33 0.31
CA GLU A 185 -16.04 6.31 -0.67
C GLU A 185 -15.50 5.82 -2.01
N LYS A 186 -16.22 4.91 -2.70
CA LYS A 186 -15.85 4.39 -4.03
C LYS A 186 -14.42 3.80 -4.12
N GLY A 187 -13.91 3.25 -3.02
CA GLY A 187 -12.59 2.63 -2.96
C GLY A 187 -11.43 3.60 -2.73
N ASP A 188 -11.72 4.87 -2.47
CA ASP A 188 -10.74 5.91 -2.14
C ASP A 188 -10.94 6.41 -0.71
N PHE A 189 -9.87 6.90 -0.11
CA PHE A 189 -9.84 7.39 1.28
C PHE A 189 -9.47 8.86 1.35
N ILE A 190 -10.13 9.53 2.29
CA ILE A 190 -9.68 10.78 2.91
C ILE A 190 -9.10 10.44 4.26
N SER A 191 -7.86 10.88 4.53
CA SER A 191 -7.32 10.94 5.90
C SER A 191 -7.57 12.31 6.50
N PHE A 192 -8.10 12.40 7.72
CA PHE A 192 -8.33 13.70 8.38
C PHE A 192 -7.10 14.24 9.11
N THR A 193 -6.23 13.37 9.61
CA THR A 193 -4.96 13.76 10.20
C THR A 193 -3.95 12.67 9.86
N PRO A 194 -2.79 13.00 9.28
CA PRO A 194 -1.71 12.04 9.12
C PRO A 194 -0.86 12.01 10.38
N HIS A 195 -1.14 11.10 11.31
CA HIS A 195 -0.25 10.86 12.46
C HIS A 195 0.88 9.88 12.11
N PRO A 196 2.01 9.89 12.86
CA PRO A 196 3.07 8.90 12.70
C PRO A 196 2.58 7.47 12.78
N GLY A 197 3.23 6.58 12.02
CA GLY A 197 2.88 5.16 12.02
C GLY A 197 1.59 4.82 11.27
N ILE A 198 0.87 5.80 10.70
CA ILE A 198 -0.37 5.60 9.93
C ILE A 198 -0.25 4.50 8.87
N VAL A 199 0.86 4.47 8.14
CA VAL A 199 1.15 3.47 7.09
C VAL A 199 1.21 2.06 7.68
N ALA A 200 2.04 1.87 8.70
CA ALA A 200 2.23 0.57 9.36
C ALA A 200 0.96 0.09 10.04
N LYS A 201 0.23 1.02 10.67
CA LYS A 201 -1.00 0.71 11.37
C LYS A 201 -2.09 0.26 10.39
N MET A 202 -2.30 0.99 9.31
CA MET A 202 -3.23 0.58 8.25
C MET A 202 -2.88 -0.80 7.68
N MET A 203 -1.61 -1.03 7.32
CA MET A 203 -1.18 -2.31 6.75
C MET A 203 -1.34 -3.47 7.73
N SER A 204 -1.01 -3.27 9.02
CA SER A 204 -1.17 -4.29 10.07
C SER A 204 -2.65 -4.58 10.36
N ASP A 205 -3.54 -3.61 10.21
CA ASP A 205 -5.00 -3.82 10.25
C ASP A 205 -5.56 -4.42 8.94
N GLY A 206 -4.71 -4.70 7.95
CA GLY A 206 -5.11 -5.28 6.67
C GLY A 206 -5.70 -4.27 5.68
N VAL A 207 -5.54 -2.97 5.89
CA VAL A 207 -5.96 -1.89 4.97
C VAL A 207 -4.76 -1.34 4.20
N ASP A 208 -4.91 -1.14 2.90
CA ASP A 208 -3.85 -0.58 2.05
C ASP A 208 -3.77 0.96 2.19
N PRO A 209 -2.65 1.55 2.67
CA PRO A 209 -2.50 3.00 2.76
C PRO A 209 -2.51 3.68 1.39
N ASP A 210 -2.24 2.95 0.30
CA ASP A 210 -2.32 3.47 -1.06
C ASP A 210 -3.76 3.79 -1.52
N PHE A 211 -4.77 3.48 -0.71
CA PHE A 211 -6.14 3.94 -0.93
C PHE A 211 -6.34 5.43 -0.55
N ILE A 212 -5.40 6.03 0.18
CA ILE A 212 -5.43 7.47 0.49
C ILE A 212 -5.19 8.28 -0.79
N THR A 213 -6.21 9.01 -1.23
CA THR A 213 -6.12 9.93 -2.37
C THR A 213 -6.27 11.39 -1.94
N THR A 214 -6.84 11.62 -0.75
CA THR A 214 -7.08 12.93 -0.19
C THR A 214 -6.64 12.99 1.27
N ILE A 215 -6.08 14.13 1.70
CA ILE A 215 -5.78 14.42 3.10
C ILE A 215 -6.45 15.74 3.47
N ALA A 216 -7.15 15.81 4.60
CA ALA A 216 -7.73 17.03 5.12
C ALA A 216 -6.88 17.60 6.27
N TYR A 217 -5.72 18.20 5.97
CA TYR A 217 -4.72 18.56 6.98
C TYR A 217 -4.40 20.07 7.02
N ASN A 218 -4.48 20.65 8.22
CA ASN A 218 -4.24 22.05 8.52
C ASN A 218 -2.80 22.30 8.99
N LEU A 219 -1.80 22.02 8.15
CA LEU A 219 -0.40 22.32 8.47
C LEU A 219 -0.18 23.83 8.59
N LYS A 220 0.27 24.29 9.77
CA LYS A 220 0.66 25.68 10.04
C LYS A 220 2.18 25.87 9.99
N GLU A 221 2.63 27.12 9.91
CA GLU A 221 4.07 27.46 9.86
C GLU A 221 4.80 27.23 11.19
N ASP A 222 4.10 27.16 12.31
CA ASP A 222 4.64 26.82 13.64
C ASP A 222 4.67 25.31 13.93
N GLU A 223 4.14 24.49 13.02
CA GLU A 223 4.01 23.03 13.17
C GLU A 223 4.91 22.26 12.16
N LEU A 224 5.86 22.94 11.50
CA LEU A 224 6.68 22.37 10.42
C LEU A 224 7.60 21.23 10.86
N ASP A 225 7.99 21.19 12.14
CA ASP A 225 8.79 20.12 12.76
C ASP A 225 7.96 19.12 13.57
N SER A 226 6.63 19.17 13.42
CA SER A 226 5.73 18.22 14.06
C SER A 226 5.83 16.84 13.41
N GLN A 227 5.54 15.85 14.22
CA GLN A 227 5.43 14.45 13.81
C GLN A 227 4.35 14.24 12.71
N ASP A 228 3.27 15.02 12.75
CA ASP A 228 2.21 14.96 11.75
C ASP A 228 2.67 15.56 10.41
N ALA A 229 3.49 16.62 10.45
CA ALA A 229 4.08 17.20 9.26
C ALA A 229 5.05 16.22 8.57
N GLU A 230 5.80 15.44 9.34
CA GLU A 230 6.64 14.35 8.83
C GLU A 230 5.81 13.26 8.15
N ALA A 231 4.80 12.72 8.84
CA ALA A 231 3.89 11.72 8.28
C ALA A 231 3.17 12.22 7.01
N PHE A 232 2.80 13.51 6.97
CA PHE A 232 2.25 14.15 5.77
C PHE A 232 3.24 14.11 4.59
N ILE A 233 4.49 14.52 4.82
CA ILE A 233 5.54 14.53 3.79
C ILE A 233 5.84 13.12 3.28
N ASP A 234 5.85 12.13 4.17
CA ASP A 234 6.01 10.73 3.81
C ASP A 234 4.91 10.25 2.87
N ILE A 235 3.64 10.58 3.15
CA ILE A 235 2.54 10.26 2.23
C ILE A 235 2.74 10.99 0.88
N VAL A 236 3.15 12.26 0.87
CA VAL A 236 3.42 13.00 -0.38
C VAL A 236 4.53 12.32 -1.19
N LYS A 237 5.63 11.89 -0.54
CA LYS A 237 6.72 11.15 -1.20
C LYS A 237 6.23 9.83 -1.79
N ARG A 238 5.41 9.07 -1.05
CA ARG A 238 4.79 7.82 -1.54
C ARG A 238 3.95 8.07 -2.79
N ILE A 239 3.08 9.07 -2.76
CA ILE A 239 2.20 9.39 -3.90
C ILE A 239 3.00 9.88 -5.11
N ARG A 240 4.08 10.66 -4.89
CA ARG A 240 5.01 11.07 -5.94
C ARG A 240 5.65 9.88 -6.63
N MET A 241 6.18 8.93 -5.87
CA MET A 241 6.82 7.73 -6.44
C MET A 241 5.83 6.96 -7.32
N ARG A 242 4.59 6.83 -6.84
CA ARG A 242 3.49 6.19 -7.57
C ARG A 242 2.99 6.97 -8.79
N ARG A 243 3.52 8.17 -9.05
CA ARG A 243 3.08 9.08 -10.13
C ARG A 243 1.57 9.37 -10.06
N LYS A 244 1.03 9.43 -8.83
CA LYS A 244 -0.36 9.74 -8.56
C LYS A 244 -0.51 11.18 -8.07
N GLN A 245 -1.75 11.63 -8.01
CA GLN A 245 -2.12 12.91 -7.42
C GLN A 245 -2.66 12.70 -6.01
N LEU A 246 -2.20 13.54 -5.08
CA LEU A 246 -2.70 13.72 -3.73
C LEU A 246 -3.43 15.05 -3.65
N ARG A 247 -4.69 15.02 -3.22
CA ARG A 247 -5.45 16.23 -2.92
C ARG A 247 -5.33 16.57 -1.44
N VAL A 248 -5.07 17.84 -1.12
CA VAL A 248 -5.00 18.33 0.25
C VAL A 248 -6.08 19.37 0.48
N ILE A 249 -6.99 19.10 1.41
CA ILE A 249 -8.07 19.98 1.82
C ILE A 249 -7.62 20.71 3.09
N THR A 250 -7.58 22.04 3.07
CA THR A 250 -7.04 22.82 4.20
C THR A 250 -7.73 24.17 4.33
N THR A 251 -7.86 24.68 5.58
CA THR A 251 -8.23 26.07 5.85
C THR A 251 -7.02 27.01 5.93
N TYR A 252 -5.81 26.46 5.93
CA TYR A 252 -4.54 27.19 6.00
C TYR A 252 -3.67 26.80 4.80
N PRO A 253 -3.98 27.26 3.58
CA PRO A 253 -3.36 26.76 2.36
C PRO A 253 -1.92 27.25 2.12
N SER A 254 -1.37 28.14 2.96
CA SER A 254 -0.11 28.83 2.71
C SER A 254 1.05 27.85 2.53
N VAL A 255 1.30 26.98 3.52
CA VAL A 255 2.43 26.03 3.51
C VAL A 255 2.26 25.00 2.38
N GLN A 256 1.06 24.47 2.17
CA GLN A 256 0.78 23.44 1.18
C GLN A 256 0.89 24.00 -0.25
N ARG A 257 0.47 25.26 -0.48
CA ARG A 257 0.66 25.94 -1.78
C ARG A 257 2.14 26.15 -2.07
N LYS A 258 2.94 26.52 -1.07
CA LYS A 258 4.40 26.64 -1.20
C LYS A 258 5.03 25.28 -1.48
N LEU A 259 4.63 24.22 -0.74
CA LEU A 259 5.09 22.84 -0.97
C LEU A 259 4.82 22.32 -2.39
N LYS A 260 3.71 22.73 -3.02
CA LYS A 260 3.40 22.36 -4.42
C LYS A 260 4.54 22.68 -5.39
N LEU A 261 5.36 23.70 -5.10
CA LEU A 261 6.53 24.09 -5.91
C LEU A 261 7.60 22.98 -5.98
N LEU A 262 7.71 22.15 -4.95
CA LEU A 262 8.64 21.01 -4.90
C LEU A 262 8.10 19.76 -5.61
N PHE A 263 6.80 19.73 -5.88
CA PHE A 263 6.09 18.59 -6.49
C PHE A 263 5.35 19.02 -7.77
N PRO A 264 6.06 19.59 -8.78
CA PRO A 264 5.42 20.17 -9.95
C PRO A 264 4.86 19.11 -10.89
N GLU A 265 4.04 19.59 -11.85
CA GLU A 265 3.57 18.81 -12.98
C GLU A 265 4.75 18.25 -13.77
N ARG A 266 4.69 16.95 -14.10
CA ARG A 266 5.60 16.38 -15.09
C ARG A 266 4.94 16.57 -16.44
N ARG A 267 5.72 16.73 -17.52
CA ARG A 267 5.22 17.08 -18.87
C ARG A 267 4.01 16.24 -19.33
N ASN A 268 3.86 15.00 -18.84
CA ASN A 268 2.77 14.08 -19.17
C ASN A 268 1.98 13.57 -17.95
N SER A 269 2.06 14.18 -16.76
CA SER A 269 1.30 13.75 -15.59
C SER A 269 0.79 14.89 -14.74
N SER A 270 -0.40 14.72 -14.17
CA SER A 270 -1.00 15.63 -13.20
C SER A 270 -0.04 15.97 -12.05
N PRO A 271 -0.16 17.15 -11.42
CA PRO A 271 0.68 17.52 -10.29
C PRO A 271 0.47 16.52 -9.17
N THR A 272 1.54 16.16 -8.47
CA THR A 272 1.46 15.26 -7.32
C THR A 272 0.63 15.90 -6.20
N LEU A 273 0.65 17.23 -6.04
CA LEU A 273 -0.08 17.92 -4.98
C LEU A 273 -1.12 18.89 -5.55
N VAL A 274 -2.38 18.72 -5.14
CA VAL A 274 -3.49 19.66 -5.41
C VAL A 274 -4.05 20.19 -4.11
N VAL A 275 -3.95 21.50 -3.90
CA VAL A 275 -4.43 22.15 -2.68
C VAL A 275 -5.84 22.69 -2.92
N ALA A 276 -6.81 22.17 -2.18
CA ALA A 276 -8.18 22.64 -2.13
C ALA A 276 -8.36 23.54 -0.89
N ASP A 277 -8.41 24.85 -1.14
CA ASP A 277 -8.62 25.85 -0.10
C ASP A 277 -10.11 25.91 0.28
N VAL A 278 -10.41 25.57 1.53
CA VAL A 278 -11.76 25.62 2.11
C VAL A 278 -11.90 26.74 3.15
N SER A 279 -10.99 27.72 3.15
CA SER A 279 -11.17 28.95 3.93
C SER A 279 -12.41 29.74 3.45
N GLY A 280 -12.98 30.62 4.27
CA GLY A 280 -13.99 31.58 3.80
C GLY A 280 -15.34 31.01 3.33
N LYS A 281 -15.87 29.95 3.97
CA LYS A 281 -17.13 29.24 3.59
C LYS A 281 -17.06 28.43 2.29
N HIS A 282 -15.88 28.31 1.66
CA HIS A 282 -15.73 27.45 0.49
C HIS A 282 -15.94 25.98 0.87
N LYS A 283 -16.59 25.26 -0.04
CA LYS A 283 -16.87 23.83 0.09
C LYS A 283 -16.09 23.08 -0.96
N THR A 284 -15.74 21.83 -0.67
CA THR A 284 -15.02 20.99 -1.62
C THR A 284 -15.66 19.62 -1.67
N THR A 285 -15.63 18.95 -2.82
CA THR A 285 -16.26 17.64 -3.01
C THR A 285 -15.23 16.53 -2.95
N PHE A 286 -15.59 15.39 -2.40
CA PHE A 286 -14.89 14.11 -2.50
C PHE A 286 -15.92 13.08 -2.96
N HIS A 287 -15.84 12.69 -4.23
CA HIS A 287 -16.92 11.95 -4.89
C HIS A 287 -18.29 12.63 -4.68
N ASN A 288 -19.25 11.94 -4.05
CA ASN A 288 -20.59 12.46 -3.81
C ASN A 288 -20.70 13.20 -2.46
N SER A 289 -19.62 13.24 -1.69
CA SER A 289 -19.56 13.88 -0.38
C SER A 289 -19.06 15.32 -0.48
N ILE A 290 -19.79 16.26 0.13
CA ILE A 290 -19.39 17.66 0.29
C ILE A 290 -18.72 17.81 1.65
N ILE A 291 -17.46 18.21 1.62
CA ILE A 291 -16.65 18.45 2.80
C ILE A 291 -16.69 19.94 3.11
N ASN A 292 -17.12 20.24 4.34
CA ASN A 292 -17.04 21.56 4.93
C ASN A 292 -16.10 21.50 6.12
N ARG A 293 -15.27 22.53 6.29
CA ARG A 293 -14.35 22.63 7.42
C ARG A 293 -14.61 23.92 8.18
N SER A 294 -14.56 23.85 9.51
CA SER A 294 -14.67 25.01 10.41
C SER A 294 -13.57 24.91 11.47
N GLY A 295 -12.43 25.56 11.20
CA GLY A 295 -11.21 25.35 11.98
C GLY A 295 -10.67 23.94 11.76
N ASP A 296 -10.45 23.20 12.85
CA ASP A 296 -10.00 21.79 12.80
C ASP A 296 -11.14 20.80 12.73
N LYS A 297 -12.38 21.28 12.89
CA LYS A 297 -13.58 20.45 12.82
C LYS A 297 -14.02 20.23 11.38
N LEU A 298 -14.37 19.00 11.07
CA LEU A 298 -14.76 18.57 9.73
C LEU A 298 -16.21 18.08 9.72
N LEU A 299 -16.94 18.50 8.70
CA LEU A 299 -18.34 18.14 8.46
C LEU A 299 -18.49 17.60 7.05
N ILE A 300 -18.86 16.33 6.94
CA ILE A 300 -19.22 15.69 5.67
C ILE A 300 -20.73 15.74 5.49
N LYS A 301 -21.16 16.21 4.32
CA LYS A 301 -22.54 16.13 3.86
C LYS A 301 -22.61 15.20 2.65
N ASN A 302 -23.45 14.19 2.71
CA ASN A 302 -23.74 13.30 1.59
C ASN A 302 -25.25 13.34 1.35
N SER A 303 -25.71 13.22 0.10
CA SER A 303 -27.15 13.32 -0.21
C SER A 303 -27.99 12.25 0.48
N ASP A 304 -27.39 11.11 0.74
CA ASP A 304 -28.09 9.91 1.22
C ASP A 304 -27.67 9.52 2.64
N LEU A 305 -27.01 10.42 3.37
CA LEU A 305 -26.65 10.20 4.77
C LEU A 305 -26.92 11.48 5.57
N PRO A 306 -27.18 11.36 6.88
CA PRO A 306 -27.15 12.51 7.76
C PRO A 306 -25.79 13.22 7.69
N ASN A 307 -25.75 14.48 8.15
CA ASN A 307 -24.47 15.18 8.30
C ASN A 307 -23.55 14.39 9.25
N ILE A 308 -22.27 14.28 8.92
CA ILE A 308 -21.28 13.56 9.73
C ILE A 308 -20.22 14.53 10.21
N ALA A 309 -20.03 14.57 11.50
CA ALA A 309 -19.16 15.47 12.23
C ALA A 309 -18.05 14.65 12.91
N PHE A 310 -16.80 15.12 12.84
CA PHE A 310 -15.64 14.47 13.47
C PHE A 310 -15.11 15.34 14.61
N ASP A 311 -14.90 14.72 15.79
CA ASP A 311 -14.43 15.33 17.05
C ASP A 311 -15.27 16.51 17.58
N TRP A 312 -16.55 16.52 17.24
CA TRP A 312 -17.54 17.43 17.83
C TRP A 312 -18.94 16.86 17.73
N GLU A 313 -19.81 17.27 18.64
CA GLU A 313 -21.21 16.88 18.62
C GLU A 313 -22.03 17.84 17.73
N ILE A 314 -22.95 17.26 16.95
CA ILE A 314 -23.98 17.99 16.23
C ILE A 314 -25.37 17.62 16.77
N GLU A 315 -26.33 18.52 16.60
CA GLU A 315 -27.71 18.35 17.08
C GLU A 315 -28.49 17.32 16.26
N ASP A 316 -28.27 17.30 14.93
CA ASP A 316 -28.96 16.42 13.98
C ASP A 316 -27.93 15.82 13.00
N GLY A 317 -27.61 14.55 13.21
CA GLY A 317 -26.73 13.73 12.38
C GLY A 317 -25.82 12.77 13.15
N LEU A 318 -24.65 12.46 12.58
CA LEU A 318 -23.64 11.59 13.16
C LEU A 318 -22.48 12.40 13.72
N SER A 319 -22.07 12.11 14.95
CA SER A 319 -20.85 12.63 15.57
C SER A 319 -19.88 11.47 15.83
N VAL A 320 -18.68 11.54 15.28
CA VAL A 320 -17.62 10.53 15.44
C VAL A 320 -16.57 11.09 16.39
N ASP A 321 -16.42 10.46 17.55
CA ASP A 321 -15.36 10.72 18.52
C ASP A 321 -14.21 9.75 18.22
N ILE A 322 -13.12 10.28 17.64
CA ILE A 322 -11.99 9.47 17.16
C ILE A 322 -11.22 8.87 18.34
N GLU A 323 -11.05 9.64 19.41
CA GLU A 323 -10.27 9.25 20.58
C GLU A 323 -10.96 8.08 21.30
N GLN A 324 -12.25 8.25 21.60
CA GLN A 324 -13.07 7.26 22.31
C GLN A 324 -13.50 6.09 21.42
N GLY A 325 -13.43 6.23 20.09
CA GLY A 325 -13.99 5.25 19.17
C GLY A 325 -15.50 5.12 19.40
N LEU A 326 -16.21 6.25 19.32
CA LEU A 326 -17.66 6.30 19.54
C LEU A 326 -18.35 7.02 18.39
N ILE A 327 -19.42 6.44 17.87
CA ILE A 327 -20.33 7.11 16.94
C ILE A 327 -21.62 7.44 17.68
N LYS A 328 -21.97 8.72 17.77
CA LYS A 328 -23.26 9.19 18.29
C LYS A 328 -24.17 9.53 17.11
N TYR A 329 -25.31 8.88 17.01
CA TYR A 329 -26.36 9.22 16.06
C TYR A 329 -27.44 10.00 16.80
N ARG A 330 -27.72 11.22 16.35
CA ARG A 330 -28.81 12.06 16.87
C ARG A 330 -29.75 12.43 15.73
N SER A 331 -31.04 12.23 15.97
CA SER A 331 -32.14 12.78 15.21
C SER A 331 -33.06 13.55 16.16
N ARG A 332 -34.14 14.14 15.65
CA ARG A 332 -35.12 14.86 16.50
C ARG A 332 -35.75 13.99 17.58
N GLU A 333 -35.84 12.69 17.34
CA GLU A 333 -36.59 11.76 18.19
C GLU A 333 -35.68 10.75 18.89
N LEU A 334 -34.45 10.56 18.41
CA LEU A 334 -33.57 9.49 18.84
C LEU A 334 -32.14 9.95 19.06
N SER A 335 -31.51 9.45 20.12
CA SER A 335 -30.08 9.64 20.39
C SER A 335 -29.45 8.31 20.79
N GLU A 336 -28.66 7.73 19.89
CA GLU A 336 -28.00 6.43 20.10
C GLU A 336 -26.49 6.57 20.02
N SER A 337 -25.78 5.64 20.68
CA SER A 337 -24.31 5.65 20.75
C SER A 337 -23.74 4.26 20.50
N PHE A 338 -22.80 4.18 19.56
CA PHE A 338 -22.18 2.94 19.11
C PHE A 338 -20.69 2.97 19.38
N SER A 339 -20.21 2.05 20.23
CA SER A 339 -18.77 1.85 20.38
C SER A 339 -18.23 1.12 19.16
N ILE A 340 -17.17 1.67 18.59
CA ILE A 340 -16.54 1.16 17.38
C ILE A 340 -15.16 0.61 17.69
N LEU A 341 -14.85 -0.54 17.10
CA LEU A 341 -13.56 -1.17 17.26
C LEU A 341 -12.56 -0.53 16.31
N LYS A 342 -11.48 0.05 16.85
CA LYS A 342 -10.37 0.56 16.05
C LYS A 342 -9.77 -0.58 15.20
N GLY A 343 -9.40 -0.26 13.97
CA GLY A 343 -8.89 -1.20 12.98
C GLY A 343 -9.94 -1.93 12.15
N PHE A 344 -11.24 -1.69 12.39
CA PHE A 344 -12.31 -2.28 11.58
C PHE A 344 -13.06 -1.22 10.77
N PRO A 345 -13.27 -1.41 9.46
CA PRO A 345 -14.09 -0.51 8.66
C PRO A 345 -15.58 -0.61 9.02
N ILE A 346 -16.28 0.51 8.94
CA ILE A 346 -17.72 0.61 9.20
C ILE A 346 -18.38 1.34 8.04
N GLU A 347 -19.30 0.67 7.35
CA GLU A 347 -20.09 1.23 6.25
C GLU A 347 -21.43 1.75 6.74
N PHE A 348 -21.83 2.92 6.26
CA PHE A 348 -23.09 3.55 6.62
C PHE A 348 -24.21 3.16 5.65
N ARG A 349 -25.33 2.68 6.20
CA ARG A 349 -26.52 2.24 5.46
C ARG A 349 -27.69 3.15 5.81
N ASP A 350 -28.22 3.85 4.81
CA ASP A 350 -29.38 4.75 4.93
C ASP A 350 -30.72 4.00 5.13
N ARG A 351 -30.72 2.68 4.96
CA ARG A 351 -31.95 1.87 5.08
C ARG A 351 -32.19 1.45 6.51
N SER A 352 -33.47 1.35 6.89
CA SER A 352 -33.85 0.72 8.15
C SER A 352 -33.45 -0.76 8.18
N ALA A 353 -32.98 -1.17 9.35
CA ALA A 353 -32.68 -2.54 9.70
C ALA A 353 -33.97 -3.38 9.76
N VAL A 354 -34.24 -4.24 8.76
CA VAL A 354 -35.37 -5.19 8.81
C VAL A 354 -34.91 -6.49 9.50
N PRO A 355 -35.34 -6.80 10.74
CA PRO A 355 -34.70 -7.84 11.54
C PRO A 355 -34.66 -9.24 10.91
N SER A 356 -35.69 -9.61 10.14
CA SER A 356 -35.77 -10.90 9.46
C SER A 356 -34.68 -11.07 8.38
N GLN A 357 -34.42 -10.01 7.60
CA GLN A 357 -33.36 -10.00 6.58
C GLN A 357 -31.97 -9.96 7.25
N LEU A 358 -31.85 -9.21 8.33
CA LEU A 358 -30.60 -9.08 9.08
C LEU A 358 -30.18 -10.39 9.74
N SER A 359 -31.12 -11.17 10.29
CA SER A 359 -30.82 -12.44 10.94
C SER A 359 -30.13 -13.41 9.99
N ASN A 360 -30.63 -13.58 8.76
CA ASN A 360 -30.00 -14.46 7.79
C ASN A 360 -28.61 -13.96 7.36
N LYS A 361 -28.47 -12.66 7.10
CA LYS A 361 -27.21 -12.05 6.62
C LYS A 361 -26.12 -11.98 7.70
N HIS A 362 -26.46 -11.60 8.93
CA HIS A 362 -25.50 -11.27 9.99
C HIS A 362 -25.36 -12.35 11.06
N ILE A 363 -26.33 -13.28 11.18
CA ILE A 363 -26.25 -14.39 12.14
C ILE A 363 -25.90 -15.67 11.39
N SER A 364 -26.74 -16.15 10.47
CA SER A 364 -26.52 -17.45 9.81
C SER A 364 -25.23 -17.50 9.00
N LEU A 365 -25.02 -16.52 8.11
CA LEU A 365 -23.82 -16.46 7.29
C LEU A 365 -22.57 -16.28 8.17
N MET A 366 -22.64 -15.43 9.19
CA MET A 366 -21.54 -15.23 10.12
C MET A 366 -21.19 -16.51 10.87
N LEU A 367 -22.18 -17.23 11.40
CA LEU A 367 -21.97 -18.51 12.10
C LEU A 367 -21.26 -19.52 11.20
N SER A 368 -21.70 -19.63 9.94
CA SER A 368 -21.06 -20.51 8.95
C SER A 368 -19.62 -20.11 8.64
N ASN A 369 -19.30 -18.82 8.66
CA ASN A 369 -17.95 -18.33 8.40
C ASN A 369 -17.01 -18.61 9.59
N ILE A 370 -17.53 -18.53 10.83
CA ILE A 370 -16.73 -18.69 12.06
C ILE A 370 -16.70 -20.11 12.62
N GLU A 371 -17.44 -21.05 12.04
CA GLU A 371 -17.51 -22.46 12.48
C GLU A 371 -16.13 -23.07 12.73
N GLY A 372 -15.22 -22.96 11.76
CA GLY A 372 -13.85 -23.50 11.87
C GLY A 372 -12.97 -22.83 12.93
N SER A 373 -13.38 -21.70 13.50
CA SER A 373 -12.63 -21.00 14.56
C SER A 373 -13.13 -21.31 15.97
N LEU A 374 -14.19 -22.12 16.11
CA LEU A 374 -14.83 -22.43 17.38
C LEU A 374 -14.70 -23.91 17.72
N SER A 375 -14.61 -24.25 19.01
CA SER A 375 -14.82 -25.64 19.43
C SER A 375 -16.28 -26.06 19.22
N ASP A 376 -16.53 -27.33 18.95
CA ASP A 376 -17.88 -27.89 18.75
C ASP A 376 -18.89 -27.45 19.81
N GLU A 377 -18.50 -27.46 21.08
CA GLU A 377 -19.39 -27.04 22.17
C GLU A 377 -19.85 -25.59 22.02
N LYS A 378 -18.93 -24.65 21.72
CA LYS A 378 -19.26 -23.23 21.54
C LYS A 378 -20.09 -23.03 20.29
N TYR A 379 -19.76 -23.71 19.22
CA TYR A 379 -20.55 -23.66 18.00
C TYR A 379 -22.00 -24.09 18.25
N GLN A 380 -22.24 -25.18 18.99
CA GLN A 380 -23.60 -25.59 19.36
C GLN A 380 -24.33 -24.54 20.22
N VAL A 381 -23.64 -23.84 21.12
CA VAL A 381 -24.25 -22.74 21.88
C VAL A 381 -24.67 -21.60 20.95
N LEU A 382 -23.81 -21.19 20.03
CA LEU A 382 -24.14 -20.12 19.08
C LEU A 382 -25.25 -20.53 18.11
N LYS A 383 -25.30 -21.80 17.70
CA LYS A 383 -26.38 -22.37 16.90
C LYS A 383 -27.72 -22.37 17.62
N ASN A 384 -27.73 -22.68 18.92
CA ASN A 384 -28.94 -22.55 19.74
C ASN A 384 -29.42 -21.09 19.82
N LEU A 385 -28.48 -20.13 19.91
CA LEU A 385 -28.81 -18.70 19.91
C LEU A 385 -29.35 -18.23 18.55
N GLU A 386 -28.79 -18.70 17.44
CA GLU A 386 -29.35 -18.48 16.10
C GLU A 386 -30.78 -19.04 15.98
N SER A 387 -31.00 -20.28 16.44
CA SER A 387 -32.34 -20.92 16.43
C SER A 387 -33.36 -20.12 17.24
N TYR A 388 -32.94 -19.64 18.40
CA TYR A 388 -33.76 -18.76 19.25
C TYR A 388 -34.15 -17.47 18.52
N LEU A 389 -33.18 -16.78 17.90
CA LEU A 389 -33.41 -15.55 17.13
C LEU A 389 -34.37 -15.75 15.96
N LYS A 390 -34.18 -16.84 15.20
CA LYS A 390 -35.06 -17.18 14.07
C LYS A 390 -36.49 -17.47 14.52
N THR A 391 -36.64 -18.22 15.62
CA THR A 391 -37.96 -18.53 16.18
C THR A 391 -38.63 -17.26 16.70
N LEU A 392 -37.91 -16.42 17.45
CA LEU A 392 -38.43 -15.15 17.95
C LEU A 392 -38.87 -14.21 16.80
N SER A 393 -38.02 -14.05 15.78
CA SER A 393 -38.34 -13.20 14.63
C SER A 393 -39.57 -13.72 13.85
N ARG A 394 -39.73 -15.04 13.75
CA ARG A 394 -40.90 -15.64 13.11
C ARG A 394 -42.17 -15.40 13.94
N ASP A 395 -42.13 -15.68 15.24
CA ASP A 395 -43.29 -15.52 16.14
C ASP A 395 -43.76 -14.06 16.17
N ILE A 396 -42.85 -13.08 16.08
CA ILE A 396 -43.16 -11.64 15.94
C ILE A 396 -43.87 -11.34 14.61
N THR A 397 -43.45 -11.97 13.52
CA THR A 397 -43.99 -11.68 12.18
C THR A 397 -45.33 -12.36 11.94
N GLU A 398 -45.54 -13.57 12.49
CA GLU A 398 -46.72 -14.40 12.26
C GLU A 398 -47.88 -14.13 13.25
N ASP A 399 -47.68 -13.25 14.25
CA ASP A 399 -48.64 -12.96 15.34
C ASP A 399 -49.24 -14.23 15.98
N SER A 400 -48.42 -15.28 16.03
CA SER A 400 -48.82 -16.60 16.52
C SER A 400 -48.67 -16.69 18.03
N SER A 401 -49.51 -17.51 18.69
CA SER A 401 -49.40 -17.75 20.13
C SER A 401 -48.00 -18.24 20.49
N ILE A 402 -47.45 -17.69 21.59
CA ILE A 402 -46.06 -17.89 22.05
C ILE A 402 -45.69 -19.38 21.97
N SER A 403 -44.70 -19.69 21.12
CA SER A 403 -44.21 -21.05 20.99
C SER A 403 -43.61 -21.52 22.31
N SER A 404 -44.09 -22.66 22.83
CA SER A 404 -43.49 -23.31 24.01
C SER A 404 -41.98 -23.60 23.82
N LEU A 405 -41.55 -23.76 22.56
CA LEU A 405 -40.15 -23.95 22.18
C LEU A 405 -39.29 -22.72 22.53
N LEU A 406 -39.84 -21.51 22.47
CA LEU A 406 -39.09 -20.28 22.72
C LEU A 406 -38.62 -20.16 24.18
N LYS A 407 -39.45 -20.60 25.14
CA LYS A 407 -39.06 -20.68 26.56
C LYS A 407 -37.95 -21.69 26.78
N GLN A 408 -37.98 -22.82 26.08
CA GLN A 408 -36.94 -23.85 26.16
C GLN A 408 -35.62 -23.36 25.53
N ASP A 409 -35.68 -22.74 24.34
CA ASP A 409 -34.51 -22.28 23.61
C ASP A 409 -33.84 -21.08 24.30
N SER A 410 -34.60 -20.16 24.88
CA SER A 410 -34.04 -19.07 25.70
C SER A 410 -33.30 -19.58 26.95
N GLY A 411 -33.82 -20.63 27.59
CA GLY A 411 -33.14 -21.30 28.71
C GLY A 411 -31.80 -21.91 28.28
N ARG A 412 -31.82 -22.69 27.20
CA ARG A 412 -30.62 -23.31 26.62
C ARG A 412 -29.57 -22.29 26.18
N ALA A 413 -30.00 -21.20 25.54
CA ALA A 413 -29.11 -20.13 25.10
C ALA A 413 -28.40 -19.49 26.29
N ARG A 414 -29.14 -19.11 27.35
CA ARG A 414 -28.56 -18.50 28.56
C ARG A 414 -27.59 -19.43 29.29
N ASP A 415 -27.96 -20.70 29.47
CA ASP A 415 -27.09 -21.67 30.12
C ASP A 415 -25.85 -21.99 29.27
N GLY A 416 -25.97 -21.97 27.94
CA GLY A 416 -24.86 -22.10 27.02
C GLY A 416 -23.88 -20.92 27.09
N LEU A 417 -24.38 -19.68 27.16
CA LEU A 417 -23.55 -18.47 27.25
C LEU A 417 -22.64 -18.47 28.48
N ARG A 418 -23.09 -19.07 29.59
CA ARG A 418 -22.28 -19.22 30.82
C ARG A 418 -21.03 -20.08 30.63
N ARG A 419 -20.98 -20.88 29.57
CA ARG A 419 -19.83 -21.73 29.28
C ARG A 419 -18.69 -20.96 28.61
N PHE A 420 -18.94 -19.76 28.07
CA PHE A 420 -17.88 -18.97 27.46
C PHE A 420 -16.88 -18.45 28.51
N SER A 421 -15.61 -18.59 28.19
CA SER A 421 -14.47 -18.12 28.97
C SER A 421 -13.95 -16.79 28.43
N LYS A 422 -13.13 -16.08 29.21
CA LYS A 422 -12.43 -14.88 28.73
C LYS A 422 -11.50 -15.14 27.54
N ARG A 423 -11.13 -16.38 27.25
CA ARG A 423 -10.27 -16.73 26.09
C ARG A 423 -11.07 -16.92 24.81
N ASP A 424 -12.38 -17.05 24.91
CA ASP A 424 -13.27 -17.34 23.78
C ASP A 424 -13.65 -16.05 23.02
N GLY A 425 -12.86 -14.99 23.16
CA GLY A 425 -13.02 -13.75 22.38
C GLY A 425 -12.57 -13.94 20.93
N GLY A 426 -12.61 -12.86 20.15
CA GLY A 426 -12.34 -12.92 18.71
C GLY A 426 -13.62 -13.04 17.89
N SER A 427 -13.71 -14.05 17.01
CA SER A 427 -14.84 -14.20 16.07
C SER A 427 -16.21 -14.32 16.76
N ALA A 428 -16.27 -15.00 17.92
CA ALA A 428 -17.48 -15.14 18.72
C ALA A 428 -18.01 -13.80 19.26
N TRP A 429 -17.12 -12.84 19.54
CA TRP A 429 -17.51 -11.51 20.02
C TRP A 429 -18.42 -10.81 19.00
N PHE A 430 -18.06 -10.86 17.72
CA PHE A 430 -18.83 -10.23 16.65
C PHE A 430 -20.21 -10.87 16.47
N PHE A 431 -20.27 -12.21 16.52
CA PHE A 431 -21.54 -12.93 16.45
C PHE A 431 -22.46 -12.58 17.62
N LEU A 432 -21.92 -12.55 18.83
CA LEU A 432 -22.66 -12.17 20.03
C LEU A 432 -23.11 -10.70 19.98
N SER A 433 -22.24 -9.80 19.51
CA SER A 433 -22.58 -8.40 19.28
C SER A 433 -23.76 -8.26 18.30
N ASN A 434 -23.76 -9.01 17.20
CA ASN A 434 -24.89 -9.03 16.26
C ASN A 434 -26.18 -9.55 16.90
N CYS A 435 -26.08 -10.64 17.67
CA CYS A 435 -27.24 -11.19 18.38
C CYS A 435 -27.83 -10.17 19.35
N TYR A 436 -26.98 -9.45 20.09
CA TYR A 436 -27.41 -8.38 20.99
C TYR A 436 -28.11 -7.24 20.25
N SER A 437 -27.50 -6.73 19.18
CA SER A 437 -28.09 -5.67 18.35
C SER A 437 -29.44 -6.09 17.78
N ILE A 438 -29.55 -7.30 17.22
CA ILE A 438 -30.81 -7.81 16.65
C ILE A 438 -31.87 -8.04 17.73
N LEU A 439 -31.51 -8.55 18.91
CA LEU A 439 -32.46 -8.69 20.02
C LEU A 439 -33.04 -7.34 20.43
N ASN A 440 -32.22 -6.30 20.53
CA ASN A 440 -32.71 -4.97 20.88
C ASN A 440 -33.69 -4.41 19.84
N LEU A 441 -33.45 -4.65 18.55
CA LEU A 441 -34.41 -4.31 17.50
C LEU A 441 -35.74 -5.07 17.67
N LEU A 442 -35.69 -6.38 17.93
CA LEU A 442 -36.90 -7.20 18.13
C LEU A 442 -37.65 -6.80 19.42
N ILE A 443 -36.93 -6.48 20.50
CA ILE A 443 -37.50 -5.99 21.77
C ILE A 443 -38.24 -4.67 21.54
N ALA A 444 -37.65 -3.75 20.78
CA ALA A 444 -38.27 -2.47 20.44
C ALA A 444 -39.55 -2.68 19.61
N GLN A 445 -39.57 -3.65 18.68
CA GLN A 445 -40.77 -4.00 17.90
C GLN A 445 -41.87 -4.64 18.73
N LEU A 446 -41.53 -5.48 19.71
CA LEU A 446 -42.49 -6.16 20.58
C LEU A 446 -43.22 -5.22 21.55
N GLY A 447 -42.62 -4.08 21.89
CA GLY A 447 -43.08 -3.20 22.97
C GLY A 447 -42.76 -3.75 24.37
N GLU A 448 -42.87 -2.89 25.38
CA GLU A 448 -42.50 -3.25 26.76
C GLU A 448 -43.49 -4.19 27.45
N GLU A 449 -44.76 -4.16 27.05
CA GLU A 449 -45.83 -4.92 27.70
C GLU A 449 -45.88 -6.40 27.28
N ASN A 450 -45.15 -6.78 26.23
CA ASN A 450 -45.20 -8.14 25.70
C ASN A 450 -44.33 -9.11 26.53
N GLU A 451 -44.87 -10.27 26.95
CA GLU A 451 -44.13 -11.30 27.71
C GLU A 451 -42.86 -11.77 26.98
N LEU A 452 -42.88 -11.79 25.65
CA LEU A 452 -41.73 -12.13 24.80
C LEU A 452 -40.58 -11.13 24.97
N SER A 453 -40.91 -9.85 25.17
CA SER A 453 -39.95 -8.77 25.39
C SER A 453 -39.14 -9.04 26.66
N GLY A 454 -39.79 -9.48 27.74
CA GLY A 454 -39.12 -9.84 29.00
C GLY A 454 -38.11 -10.98 28.85
N ASN A 455 -38.45 -12.03 28.09
CA ASN A 455 -37.53 -13.14 27.83
C ASN A 455 -36.36 -12.72 26.92
N ALA A 456 -36.63 -11.95 25.86
CA ALA A 456 -35.61 -11.42 24.97
C ALA A 456 -34.64 -10.49 25.70
N LYS A 457 -35.12 -9.60 26.58
CA LYS A 457 -34.30 -8.73 27.45
C LYS A 457 -33.35 -9.56 28.31
N GLN A 458 -33.82 -10.66 28.92
CA GLN A 458 -32.94 -11.55 29.72
C GLN A 458 -31.82 -12.20 28.91
N VAL A 459 -32.07 -12.57 27.65
CA VAL A 459 -31.04 -13.11 26.76
C VAL A 459 -30.07 -12.01 26.32
N ALA A 460 -30.58 -10.83 25.95
CA ALA A 460 -29.77 -9.68 25.58
C ALA A 460 -28.83 -9.24 26.71
N ASP A 461 -29.34 -9.16 27.95
CA ASP A 461 -28.55 -8.86 29.15
C ASP A 461 -27.44 -9.89 29.38
N ALA A 462 -27.74 -11.17 29.17
CA ALA A 462 -26.75 -12.24 29.32
C ALA A 462 -25.64 -12.11 28.26
N ILE A 463 -25.98 -11.76 27.02
CA ILE A 463 -25.02 -11.51 25.95
C ILE A 463 -24.17 -10.28 26.27
N TRP A 464 -24.79 -9.16 26.67
CA TRP A 464 -24.08 -7.91 27.01
C TRP A 464 -23.08 -8.11 28.17
N ARG A 465 -23.48 -8.83 29.22
CA ARG A 465 -22.58 -9.18 30.34
C ARG A 465 -21.43 -10.09 29.90
N LEU A 466 -21.64 -10.92 28.88
CA LEU A 466 -20.58 -11.77 28.34
C LEU A 466 -19.63 -10.96 27.45
N THR A 467 -20.15 -10.21 26.46
CA THR A 467 -19.34 -9.44 25.51
C THR A 467 -18.50 -8.37 26.18
N SER A 468 -18.99 -7.74 27.26
CA SER A 468 -18.23 -6.80 28.10
C SER A 468 -17.07 -7.44 28.87
N ARG A 469 -17.03 -8.77 28.99
CA ARG A 469 -15.96 -9.54 29.66
C ARG A 469 -15.02 -10.23 28.69
N LEU A 470 -15.42 -10.35 27.43
CA LEU A 470 -14.58 -10.91 26.37
C LEU A 470 -13.53 -9.87 25.94
N PRO A 471 -12.32 -10.32 25.55
CA PRO A 471 -11.29 -9.42 25.05
C PRO A 471 -11.74 -8.81 23.73
N THR A 472 -11.31 -7.57 23.49
CA THR A 472 -11.51 -6.88 22.23
C THR A 472 -10.94 -7.71 21.08
N PRO A 473 -11.70 -7.95 20.01
CA PRO A 473 -11.21 -8.67 18.85
C PRO A 473 -9.98 -8.00 18.22
N SER A 474 -9.06 -8.82 17.70
CA SER A 474 -7.89 -8.33 16.96
C SER A 474 -8.31 -7.79 15.58
N PRO A 475 -7.81 -6.61 15.15
CA PRO A 475 -8.10 -6.02 13.84
C PRO A 475 -7.58 -6.85 12.65
N LEU A 476 -6.77 -7.88 12.91
CA LEU A 476 -6.35 -8.86 11.92
C LEU A 476 -7.52 -9.68 11.35
N LEU A 477 -8.64 -9.73 12.07
CA LEU A 477 -9.82 -10.45 11.59
C LEU A 477 -10.56 -9.58 10.56
N PRO A 478 -10.91 -10.12 9.38
CA PRO A 478 -11.51 -9.37 8.28
C PRO A 478 -13.02 -9.19 8.48
N PHE A 479 -13.39 -8.53 9.58
CA PHE A 479 -14.76 -8.16 9.89
C PHE A 479 -15.06 -6.74 9.44
N TRP A 480 -16.30 -6.55 9.01
CA TRP A 480 -16.77 -5.28 8.46
C TRP A 480 -18.06 -4.90 9.17
N GLY A 481 -18.10 -3.67 9.68
CA GLY A 481 -19.28 -3.11 10.32
C GLY A 481 -20.24 -2.51 9.28
N GLU A 482 -21.53 -2.70 9.48
CA GLU A 482 -22.60 -1.98 8.79
C GLU A 482 -23.44 -1.27 9.85
N LEU A 483 -23.41 0.06 9.83
CA LEU A 483 -24.22 0.91 10.67
C LEU A 483 -25.47 1.34 9.89
N TYR A 484 -26.61 0.77 10.27
CA TYR A 484 -27.93 1.14 9.75
C TYR A 484 -28.41 2.41 10.47
N LEU A 485 -28.89 3.40 9.72
CA LEU A 485 -29.24 4.75 10.23
C LEU A 485 -30.74 5.05 10.21
N GLY A 486 -31.59 4.03 10.08
CA GLY A 486 -33.05 4.18 10.08
C GLY A 486 -33.63 4.52 11.47
N GLU A 487 -34.95 4.39 11.61
CA GLU A 487 -35.68 4.68 12.86
C GLU A 487 -35.14 3.94 14.09
N GLN A 488 -34.54 2.77 13.87
CA GLN A 488 -33.84 1.99 14.88
C GLN A 488 -32.43 1.69 14.37
N PRO A 489 -31.46 2.56 14.65
CA PRO A 489 -30.10 2.42 14.17
C PRO A 489 -29.42 1.25 14.86
N ALA A 490 -28.62 0.50 14.10
CA ALA A 490 -27.96 -0.69 14.59
C ALA A 490 -26.62 -0.88 13.90
N LEU A 491 -25.60 -1.21 14.70
CA LEU A 491 -24.30 -1.66 14.20
C LEU A 491 -24.27 -3.18 14.18
N LEU A 492 -24.04 -3.74 12.99
CA LEU A 492 -23.94 -5.17 12.75
C LEU A 492 -22.66 -5.47 12.01
N TRP A 493 -22.07 -6.62 12.27
CA TRP A 493 -20.80 -7.05 11.72
C TRP A 493 -21.00 -8.18 10.72
N PHE A 494 -20.14 -8.30 9.73
CA PHE A 494 -20.07 -9.47 8.87
C PHE A 494 -18.63 -9.79 8.50
N ALA A 495 -18.34 -11.06 8.19
CA ALA A 495 -17.03 -11.47 7.73
C ALA A 495 -16.90 -11.22 6.22
N THR A 496 -15.85 -10.54 5.77
CA THR A 496 -15.62 -10.27 4.35
C THR A 496 -15.09 -11.49 3.59
N LYS A 497 -14.61 -12.50 4.31
CA LYS A 497 -14.15 -13.79 3.77
C LYS A 497 -15.10 -14.94 4.10
N LYS A 498 -15.20 -15.88 3.16
CA LYS A 498 -15.90 -17.15 3.34
C LYS A 498 -14.95 -18.12 4.05
N ALA A 499 -15.33 -18.56 5.25
CA ALA A 499 -14.56 -19.43 6.14
C ALA A 499 -13.26 -18.83 6.71
N PHE A 500 -13.07 -19.00 8.02
CA PHE A 500 -11.83 -18.69 8.72
C PHE A 500 -10.96 -19.95 8.86
N VAL A 501 -9.85 -19.98 8.14
CA VAL A 501 -8.82 -21.01 8.32
C VAL A 501 -7.83 -20.53 9.38
N ALA A 502 -7.52 -21.35 10.37
CA ALA A 502 -6.60 -20.98 11.45
C ALA A 502 -5.20 -20.57 10.93
N THR A 503 -4.73 -21.19 9.84
CA THR A 503 -3.47 -20.85 9.18
C THR A 503 -3.48 -19.43 8.61
N ASP A 504 -4.59 -18.98 8.04
CA ASP A 504 -4.71 -17.62 7.49
C ASP A 504 -4.60 -16.56 8.59
N ILE A 505 -5.15 -16.84 9.78
CA ILE A 505 -5.07 -15.95 10.94
C ILE A 505 -3.63 -15.85 11.44
N GLU A 506 -2.91 -16.98 11.48
CA GLU A 506 -1.50 -16.98 11.88
C GLU A 506 -0.63 -16.23 10.88
N THR A 507 -0.79 -16.49 9.58
CA THR A 507 -0.07 -15.77 8.53
C THR A 507 -0.38 -14.27 8.56
N ALA A 508 -1.63 -13.88 8.80
CA ALA A 508 -2.00 -12.47 8.95
C ALA A 508 -1.30 -11.82 10.15
N ARG A 509 -1.18 -12.55 11.28
CA ARG A 509 -0.47 -12.08 12.48
C ARG A 509 1.02 -11.93 12.23
N GLU A 510 1.67 -12.94 11.67
CA GLU A 510 3.09 -12.90 11.31
C GLU A 510 3.39 -11.74 10.36
N SER A 511 2.55 -11.55 9.32
CA SER A 511 2.69 -10.40 8.41
C SER A 511 2.55 -9.06 9.14
N ALA A 512 1.60 -8.93 10.07
CA ALA A 512 1.41 -7.70 10.83
C ALA A 512 2.59 -7.41 11.78
N GLU A 513 3.14 -8.43 12.43
CA GLU A 513 4.35 -8.31 13.26
C GLU A 513 5.54 -7.87 12.40
N HIS A 514 5.78 -8.52 11.25
CA HIS A 514 6.85 -8.12 10.34
C HIS A 514 6.67 -6.72 9.74
N ILE A 515 5.43 -6.27 9.51
CA ILE A 515 5.17 -4.87 9.08
C ILE A 515 5.64 -3.89 10.15
N VAL A 516 5.28 -4.13 11.41
CA VAL A 516 5.67 -3.27 12.54
C VAL A 516 7.19 -3.30 12.71
N GLU A 517 7.82 -4.47 12.65
CA GLU A 517 9.28 -4.61 12.68
C GLU A 517 9.95 -3.89 11.51
N ALA A 518 9.38 -4.01 10.30
CA ALA A 518 9.93 -3.37 9.12
C ALA A 518 9.96 -1.86 9.28
N VAL A 519 8.87 -1.22 9.73
CA VAL A 519 8.85 0.24 9.89
C VAL A 519 9.54 0.75 11.16
N SER A 520 9.82 -0.13 12.13
CA SER A 520 10.50 0.24 13.36
C SER A 520 12.00 0.35 13.09
N LEU A 521 12.50 1.59 13.04
CA LEU A 521 13.93 1.85 12.91
C LEU A 521 14.58 1.96 14.27
N ASP A 522 15.72 1.30 14.43
CA ASP A 522 16.62 1.57 15.55
C ASP A 522 17.42 2.84 15.24
N GLU A 523 17.16 3.90 16.01
CA GLU A 523 17.85 5.19 15.84
C GLU A 523 19.23 5.23 16.52
N SER A 524 19.56 4.22 17.33
CA SER A 524 20.84 4.18 18.06
C SER A 524 22.09 4.30 17.18
N PRO A 525 22.15 3.72 15.96
CA PRO A 525 23.30 3.90 15.08
C PRO A 525 23.50 5.35 14.65
N TRP A 526 22.43 6.13 14.50
CA TRP A 526 22.52 7.54 14.08
C TRP A 526 23.12 8.41 15.17
N HIS A 527 22.79 8.13 16.43
CA HIS A 527 23.39 8.82 17.58
C HIS A 527 24.87 8.53 17.72
N GLU A 528 25.30 7.28 17.47
CA GLU A 528 26.72 6.90 17.46
C GLU A 528 27.48 7.62 16.34
N GLU A 529 26.89 7.68 15.14
CA GLU A 529 27.45 8.38 13.99
C GLU A 529 27.51 9.91 14.19
N LEU A 530 26.50 10.50 14.83
CA LEU A 530 26.52 11.91 15.22
C LEU A 530 27.61 12.19 16.26
N ALA A 531 27.78 11.32 17.26
CA ALA A 531 28.86 11.44 18.23
C ALA A 531 30.24 11.34 17.56
N ARG A 532 30.39 10.42 16.60
CA ARG A 532 31.61 10.26 15.78
C ARG A 532 31.88 11.52 14.96
N LEU A 533 30.85 12.12 14.36
CA LEU A 533 30.95 13.38 13.62
C LEU A 533 31.41 14.53 14.53
N LEU A 534 30.77 14.70 15.69
CA LEU A 534 31.12 15.76 16.65
C LEU A 534 32.55 15.61 17.17
N ALA A 535 33.01 14.39 17.42
CA ALA A 535 34.40 14.11 17.80
C ALA A 535 35.38 14.56 16.70
N LEU A 536 35.10 14.25 15.43
CA LEU A 536 35.91 14.73 14.30
C LEU A 536 35.88 16.27 14.19
N ILE A 537 34.73 16.91 14.32
CA ILE A 537 34.63 18.38 14.25
C ILE A 537 35.47 19.03 15.34
N ARG A 538 35.43 18.50 16.57
CA ARG A 538 36.20 19.00 17.70
C ARG A 538 37.70 18.79 17.50
N SER A 539 38.13 17.65 16.97
CA SER A 539 39.55 17.40 16.69
C SER A 539 40.08 18.37 15.63
N LEU A 540 39.32 18.61 14.55
CA LEU A 540 39.69 19.58 13.51
C LEU A 540 39.80 21.01 14.05
N ARG A 541 38.95 21.40 15.02
CA ARG A 541 39.02 22.73 15.67
C ARG A 541 40.24 22.89 16.57
N GLN A 542 40.74 21.81 17.17
CA GLN A 542 41.82 21.87 18.16
C GLN A 542 43.22 22.09 17.56
N ARG A 543 43.40 22.02 16.23
CA ARG A 543 44.63 22.33 15.44
C ARG A 543 45.94 21.61 15.81
N ASP A 544 46.08 21.08 17.03
CA ASP A 544 47.34 20.51 17.55
C ASP A 544 47.48 19.00 17.27
N GLU A 545 46.41 18.32 16.86
CA GLU A 545 46.42 16.95 16.39
C GLU A 545 45.79 16.94 14.98
N GLY A 546 46.47 16.41 13.97
CA GLY A 546 46.01 16.40 12.57
C GLY A 546 44.69 15.64 12.33
N PRO A 547 44.31 15.35 11.06
CA PRO A 547 43.11 14.54 10.80
C PRO A 547 43.21 13.21 11.56
N LEU A 548 42.07 12.72 12.09
CA LEU A 548 42.02 11.49 12.88
C LEU A 548 42.80 10.38 12.17
N THR A 549 43.88 9.91 12.79
CA THR A 549 44.65 8.76 12.32
C THR A 549 43.75 7.53 12.22
N GLU A 550 44.11 6.55 11.40
CA GLU A 550 43.33 5.30 11.30
C GLU A 550 43.21 4.63 12.69
N LYS A 551 44.23 4.78 13.53
CA LYS A 551 44.21 4.39 14.95
C LYS A 551 43.18 5.15 15.78
N GLN A 552 43.04 6.47 15.60
CA GLN A 552 42.02 7.26 16.30
C GLN A 552 40.60 6.94 15.79
N LEU A 553 40.43 6.65 14.50
CA LEU A 553 39.15 6.17 13.96
C LEU A 553 38.78 4.78 14.49
N VAL A 554 39.75 3.88 14.60
CA VAL A 554 39.55 2.56 15.24
C VAL A 554 39.23 2.73 16.73
N HIS A 555 39.90 3.64 17.43
CA HIS A 555 39.58 3.95 18.83
C HIS A 555 38.21 4.59 19.01
N LEU A 556 37.75 5.44 18.08
CA LEU A 556 36.40 6.01 18.11
C LEU A 556 35.33 4.95 17.85
N LYS A 557 35.58 4.01 16.93
CA LYS A 557 34.71 2.83 16.75
C LYS A 557 34.65 1.98 18.03
N GLN A 558 35.80 1.69 18.63
CA GLN A 558 35.88 0.93 19.89
C GLN A 558 35.20 1.67 21.06
N ALA A 559 35.36 2.99 21.16
CA ALA A 559 34.71 3.80 22.19
C ALA A 559 33.18 3.84 22.03
N GLY A 560 32.68 3.86 20.79
CA GLY A 560 31.25 3.67 20.49
C GLY A 560 30.74 2.31 20.96
N GLU A 561 31.44 1.24 20.59
CA GLU A 561 31.11 -0.14 21.01
C GLU A 561 31.16 -0.33 22.55
N GLU A 562 32.12 0.31 23.24
CA GLU A 562 32.24 0.28 24.70
C GLU A 562 31.13 1.09 25.39
N ALA A 563 30.77 2.26 24.86
CA ALA A 563 29.64 3.05 25.36
C ALA A 563 28.30 2.32 25.19
N ALA A 564 28.11 1.62 24.07
CA ALA A 564 26.93 0.78 23.81
C ALA A 564 26.86 -0.41 24.78
N LYS A 565 27.98 -1.08 25.06
CA LYS A 565 28.05 -2.13 26.09
C LYS A 565 27.71 -1.61 27.48
N LYS A 566 28.22 -0.43 27.86
CA LYS A 566 27.97 0.17 29.17
C LYS A 566 26.51 0.56 29.37
N LYS A 567 25.85 1.12 28.35
CA LYS A 567 24.39 1.36 28.36
C LYS A 567 23.56 0.08 28.43
N LYS A 568 24.01 -1.00 27.79
CA LYS A 568 23.35 -2.32 27.85
C LYS A 568 23.50 -3.01 29.21
N GLU A 569 24.56 -2.69 29.95
CA GLU A 569 24.75 -3.11 31.35
C GLU A 569 23.96 -2.23 32.33
N GLU A 570 23.88 -0.91 32.09
CA GLU A 570 23.09 0.02 32.91
C GLU A 570 21.57 -0.20 32.77
N SER A 571 21.09 -0.53 31.55
CA SER A 571 19.68 -0.90 31.32
C SER A 571 19.30 -2.28 31.87
N ARG A 572 20.28 -3.14 32.17
CA ARG A 572 20.09 -4.40 32.92
C ARG A 572 20.12 -4.22 34.44
N GLY A 573 20.46 -3.02 34.93
CA GLY A 573 20.57 -2.72 36.37
C GLY A 573 19.32 -2.09 37.00
N PHE A 574 18.25 -1.84 36.22
CA PHE A 574 17.01 -1.24 36.73
C PHE A 574 15.96 -2.31 37.06
N ASP A 575 16.27 -3.13 38.07
CA ASP A 575 15.22 -3.86 38.79
C ASP A 575 14.52 -2.87 39.74
N ASP A 576 13.24 -2.68 39.46
CA ASP A 576 12.22 -1.89 40.17
C ASP A 576 12.30 -1.99 41.71
N PRO A 577 12.61 -0.89 42.44
CA PRO A 577 12.37 -0.81 43.86
C PRO A 577 10.97 -0.22 44.12
N THR A 578 10.17 -1.00 44.85
CA THR A 578 9.08 -0.59 45.77
C THR A 578 7.66 -0.36 45.23
N ILE A 579 6.90 -1.46 45.12
CA ILE A 579 5.46 -1.47 45.44
C ILE A 579 5.30 -1.90 46.92
N PRO A 580 4.62 -1.13 47.79
CA PRO A 580 4.42 -1.49 49.18
C PRO A 580 3.39 -2.63 49.31
N LYS A 581 3.84 -3.76 49.85
CA LYS A 581 2.97 -4.89 50.22
C LYS A 581 2.09 -4.50 51.40
N ARG A 582 0.77 -4.47 51.17
CA ARG A 582 -0.24 -4.53 52.24
C ARG A 582 -0.19 -5.92 52.89
N HIS A 583 0.00 -5.91 54.20
CA HIS A 583 -0.26 -7.04 55.08
C HIS A 583 -1.76 -7.34 55.09
N ASP A 584 -2.12 -8.59 54.83
CA ASP A 584 -3.21 -9.27 55.52
C ASP A 584 -2.78 -10.72 55.73
N GLY A 585 -2.68 -11.09 57.00
CA GLY A 585 -2.35 -12.45 57.42
C GLY A 585 -3.61 -13.27 57.62
N LEU A 586 -3.55 -14.56 57.29
CA LEU A 586 -4.33 -15.61 57.93
C LEU A 586 -3.68 -16.97 57.67
N GLU A 587 -3.04 -17.45 58.75
CA GLU A 587 -2.99 -18.82 59.27
C GLU A 587 -2.73 -20.03 58.34
N ALA A 588 -1.47 -20.45 58.38
CA ALA A 588 -0.93 -21.81 58.62
C ALA A 588 -1.79 -23.08 58.42
N SER A 589 -1.28 -24.02 57.61
CA SER A 589 -0.79 -25.35 58.05
C SER A 589 -0.31 -26.26 56.89
N PRO A 590 0.49 -27.33 57.14
CA PRO A 590 1.71 -27.65 56.37
C PRO A 590 1.70 -29.02 55.65
N LEU A 591 2.88 -29.38 55.10
CA LEU A 591 3.32 -30.64 54.43
C LEU A 591 2.97 -30.73 52.92
N ALA A 592 3.81 -31.25 52.02
CA ALA A 592 4.99 -32.11 52.14
C ALA A 592 6.00 -31.85 51.01
N SER A 593 7.28 -32.07 51.34
CA SER A 593 8.38 -32.25 50.42
C SER A 593 8.18 -33.52 49.56
N MET A 594 8.54 -33.48 48.27
CA MET A 594 9.05 -34.68 47.59
C MET A 594 9.83 -34.34 46.31
N THR A 595 11.14 -34.49 46.44
CA THR A 595 12.06 -35.20 45.52
C THR A 595 11.74 -35.23 44.03
N ARG A 596 12.57 -34.51 43.29
CA ARG A 596 12.82 -34.63 41.84
C ARG A 596 13.39 -36.03 41.54
N LYS A 597 12.63 -36.85 40.82
CA LYS A 597 13.13 -38.08 40.17
C LYS A 597 13.33 -37.81 38.68
N THR A 598 14.57 -38.02 38.25
CA THR A 598 15.00 -38.16 36.87
C THR A 598 14.64 -39.55 36.34
N ALA A 599 13.88 -39.61 35.26
CA ALA A 599 13.70 -40.75 34.35
C ALA A 599 13.04 -40.17 33.09
N GLY A 600 13.33 -40.53 31.86
CA GLY A 600 14.20 -41.55 31.28
C GLY A 600 13.89 -41.51 29.78
N ALA A 601 14.90 -41.68 28.93
CA ALA A 601 14.70 -41.79 27.49
C ALA A 601 13.92 -43.08 27.14
N PRO A 602 13.15 -43.08 26.04
CA PRO A 602 13.02 -44.30 25.25
C PRO A 602 13.27 -44.08 23.76
N ASN A 603 14.28 -44.82 23.31
CA ASN A 603 14.41 -45.58 22.06
C ASN A 603 13.33 -45.45 20.96
N THR A 604 13.83 -45.10 19.76
CA THR A 604 13.70 -45.80 18.47
C THR A 604 12.50 -46.76 18.26
N SER A 605 11.66 -46.49 17.24
CA SER A 605 11.36 -47.49 16.19
C SER A 605 10.55 -46.96 14.99
N ARG A 606 10.95 -47.44 13.81
CA ARG A 606 10.13 -47.90 12.65
C ARG A 606 9.42 -46.88 11.73
N ARG A 607 10.11 -46.63 10.60
CA ARG A 607 9.66 -46.64 9.18
C ARG A 607 8.13 -46.59 8.95
N LYS A 608 7.62 -45.41 8.58
CA LYS A 608 6.28 -45.16 8.01
C LYS A 608 6.35 -44.79 6.51
N TRP A 609 7.04 -45.59 5.70
CA TRP A 609 7.14 -45.36 4.25
C TRP A 609 6.00 -45.92 3.36
N PRO A 610 5.10 -46.85 3.77
CA PRO A 610 4.06 -47.34 2.84
C PRO A 610 2.81 -46.45 2.74
N TRP A 611 2.53 -45.60 3.73
CA TRP A 611 1.28 -44.82 3.76
C TRP A 611 1.30 -43.55 2.89
N ILE A 612 2.48 -42.98 2.67
CA ILE A 612 2.65 -41.79 1.82
C ILE A 612 2.46 -42.16 0.35
N LEU A 613 2.97 -43.32 -0.09
CA LEU A 613 2.75 -43.81 -1.46
C LEU A 613 1.28 -44.14 -1.72
N LEU A 614 0.57 -44.74 -0.75
CA LEU A 614 -0.86 -45.02 -0.89
C LEU A 614 -1.69 -43.73 -1.01
N ALA A 615 -1.38 -42.71 -0.21
CA ALA A 615 -2.03 -41.40 -0.28
C ALA A 615 -1.76 -40.70 -1.62
N CYS A 616 -0.54 -40.79 -2.16
CA CYS A 616 -0.21 -40.24 -3.48
C CYS A 616 -0.95 -40.96 -4.62
N THR A 617 -1.11 -42.29 -4.56
CA THR A 617 -1.92 -43.02 -5.56
C THR A 617 -3.42 -42.70 -5.47
N ILE A 618 -3.96 -42.50 -4.26
CA ILE A 618 -5.38 -42.11 -4.11
C ILE A 618 -5.59 -40.68 -4.61
N PHE A 619 -4.62 -39.78 -4.44
CA PHE A 619 -4.71 -38.41 -4.96
C PHE A 619 -4.55 -38.36 -6.49
N LEU A 620 -3.66 -39.17 -7.06
CA LEU A 620 -3.42 -39.20 -8.51
C LEU A 620 -4.54 -39.90 -9.29
N PHE A 621 -5.20 -40.92 -8.72
CA PHE A 621 -6.31 -41.61 -9.40
C PHE A 621 -7.70 -41.09 -8.99
N GLY A 622 -7.86 -40.54 -7.78
CA GLY A 622 -9.14 -39.98 -7.33
C GLY A 622 -9.52 -38.67 -8.00
N GLY A 623 -8.54 -37.88 -8.45
CA GLY A 623 -8.77 -36.61 -9.16
C GLY A 623 -9.33 -36.78 -10.57
N ALA A 624 -9.08 -37.93 -11.22
CA ALA A 624 -9.52 -38.17 -12.60
C ALA A 624 -10.99 -38.61 -12.72
N LEU A 625 -11.58 -39.18 -11.66
CA LEU A 625 -12.98 -39.66 -11.67
C LEU A 625 -14.00 -38.60 -11.22
N LEU A 626 -13.56 -37.51 -10.58
CA LEU A 626 -14.43 -36.41 -10.14
C LEU A 626 -14.51 -35.24 -11.13
N TRP A 627 -13.66 -35.23 -12.17
CA TRP A 627 -13.66 -34.20 -13.21
C TRP A 627 -14.80 -34.36 -14.22
N ASP A 628 -15.34 -35.58 -14.36
CA ASP A 628 -16.28 -35.96 -15.42
C ASP A 628 -17.77 -35.75 -15.07
N TYR A 629 -18.08 -35.19 -13.90
CA TYR A 629 -19.47 -35.05 -13.40
C TYR A 629 -19.94 -33.61 -13.20
N THR A 630 -19.11 -32.60 -13.50
CA THR A 630 -19.49 -31.19 -13.42
C THR A 630 -19.14 -30.49 -14.72
N GLU A 631 -20.05 -30.53 -15.70
CA GLU A 631 -19.98 -29.82 -16.99
C GLU A 631 -20.03 -28.28 -16.87
N ARG A 632 -19.39 -27.67 -15.86
CA ARG A 632 -19.21 -26.22 -15.75
C ARG A 632 -17.90 -25.90 -15.03
N ALA A 633 -16.92 -25.42 -15.79
CA ALA A 633 -15.72 -24.78 -15.23
C ALA A 633 -16.09 -23.41 -14.64
N PRO A 634 -15.54 -23.01 -13.47
CA PRO A 634 -15.94 -21.80 -12.75
C PRO A 634 -15.33 -20.50 -13.30
N TRP A 635 -14.92 -20.44 -14.58
CA TRP A 635 -14.17 -19.32 -15.14
C TRP A 635 -14.97 -18.45 -16.15
N ASP A 636 -16.19 -18.84 -16.52
CA ASP A 636 -17.02 -18.14 -17.52
C ASP A 636 -17.73 -16.86 -17.02
N SER A 637 -17.44 -16.38 -15.81
CA SER A 637 -18.06 -15.14 -15.29
C SER A 637 -17.13 -13.92 -15.27
N ILE A 638 -15.99 -13.95 -15.98
CA ILE A 638 -14.98 -12.87 -15.95
C ILE A 638 -14.85 -12.11 -17.28
N ILE A 639 -15.48 -12.54 -18.37
CA ILE A 639 -15.47 -11.78 -19.64
C ILE A 639 -16.90 -11.60 -20.14
N GLN A 640 -17.60 -10.62 -19.58
CA GLN A 640 -18.77 -10.02 -20.22
C GLN A 640 -18.42 -8.56 -20.54
N LYS A 641 -18.03 -8.32 -21.80
CA LYS A 641 -17.82 -6.99 -22.37
C LYS A 641 -19.13 -6.20 -22.24
N TYR A 642 -19.08 -5.08 -21.52
CA TYR A 642 -20.10 -4.04 -21.63
C TYR A 642 -19.73 -3.15 -22.82
N ASP A 643 -20.58 -3.20 -23.85
CA ASP A 643 -20.70 -2.15 -24.87
C ASP A 643 -21.18 -0.88 -24.17
N ILE A 644 -20.37 0.18 -24.18
CA ILE A 644 -20.81 1.54 -23.86
C ILE A 644 -21.03 2.25 -25.19
N GLY A 645 -22.28 2.28 -25.61
CA GLY A 645 -22.75 3.22 -26.62
C GLY A 645 -22.85 4.61 -25.99
N GLU A 646 -21.90 5.47 -26.33
CA GLU A 646 -21.94 6.90 -25.99
C GLU A 646 -22.33 7.67 -27.26
N LYS A 647 -23.60 8.04 -27.36
CA LYS A 647 -24.13 9.16 -28.15
C LYS A 647 -25.56 9.45 -27.68
N ASP A 648 -25.86 10.74 -27.54
CA ASP A 648 -27.15 11.36 -27.24
C ASP A 648 -27.55 11.47 -25.76
N ALA A 649 -27.10 12.54 -25.09
CA ALA A 649 -27.92 13.35 -24.17
C ALA A 649 -27.13 14.48 -23.47
N VAL A 650 -26.81 15.57 -24.18
CA VAL A 650 -26.65 16.90 -23.54
C VAL A 650 -27.17 17.96 -24.50
N LYS A 651 -28.49 18.15 -24.49
CA LYS A 651 -29.16 19.31 -25.04
C LYS A 651 -30.40 19.53 -24.20
N ASP A 652 -30.25 20.32 -23.15
CA ASP A 652 -31.28 21.16 -22.52
C ASP A 652 -30.71 21.70 -21.21
N LEU A 653 -31.00 22.99 -20.94
CA LEU A 653 -30.60 23.82 -19.80
C LEU A 653 -29.27 24.58 -19.96
N VAL A 654 -29.31 25.74 -20.61
CA VAL A 654 -29.07 27.06 -19.98
C VAL A 654 -29.62 28.15 -20.92
N ASP A 655 -30.82 28.67 -20.61
CA ASP A 655 -31.26 30.00 -21.00
C ASP A 655 -31.35 30.84 -19.71
N ALA A 656 -30.50 31.85 -19.59
CA ALA A 656 -30.76 33.06 -18.79
C ALA A 656 -29.70 34.13 -19.10
N ASP A 657 -30.12 35.10 -19.90
CA ASP A 657 -29.50 36.40 -20.17
C ASP A 657 -29.03 37.13 -18.90
N VAL A 658 -27.83 37.72 -18.92
CA VAL A 658 -27.60 39.12 -18.51
C VAL A 658 -26.46 39.73 -19.36
N GLN A 659 -26.81 40.82 -20.04
CA GLN A 659 -26.01 41.69 -20.89
C GLN A 659 -24.81 42.33 -20.16
N SER A 660 -23.68 42.51 -20.88
CA SER A 660 -22.95 43.78 -20.85
C SER A 660 -22.00 43.93 -22.05
N ASP A 661 -22.34 44.95 -22.85
CA ASP A 661 -21.53 45.94 -23.54
C ASP A 661 -20.33 45.56 -24.43
N SER A 662 -20.61 45.85 -25.71
CA SER A 662 -19.79 46.09 -26.89
C SER A 662 -18.53 46.95 -26.72
N ILE A 663 -17.44 46.50 -27.35
CA ILE A 663 -16.44 47.37 -28.01
C ILE A 663 -16.15 46.77 -29.41
N GLU A 664 -16.42 47.56 -30.45
CA GLU A 664 -16.11 47.29 -31.86
C GLU A 664 -14.60 47.44 -32.13
N SER A 665 -13.92 46.55 -32.88
CA SER A 665 -13.67 46.62 -34.34
C SER A 665 -12.23 46.08 -34.63
N PRO A 666 -11.73 45.98 -35.89
CA PRO A 666 -11.96 44.87 -36.84
C PRO A 666 -10.65 44.28 -37.44
N ARG A 667 -10.75 43.12 -38.11
CA ARG A 667 -9.93 42.57 -39.25
C ARG A 667 -10.10 41.03 -39.24
N ASP A 668 -10.92 40.45 -40.10
CA ASP A 668 -10.66 40.13 -41.53
C ASP A 668 -9.37 39.33 -41.73
N PHE A 669 -9.51 38.00 -41.88
CA PHE A 669 -8.71 37.12 -42.75
C PHE A 669 -9.11 35.64 -42.54
N GLY A 670 -9.56 34.99 -43.62
CA GLY A 670 -9.34 33.55 -43.85
C GLY A 670 -10.53 32.61 -43.69
N ASP A 671 -11.11 32.21 -44.82
CA ASP A 671 -11.96 31.01 -44.95
C ASP A 671 -11.27 29.75 -44.37
N PRO A 672 -11.96 28.91 -43.60
CA PRO A 672 -11.45 27.58 -43.26
C PRO A 672 -11.71 26.62 -44.43
N MET A 673 -10.66 25.94 -44.87
CA MET A 673 -10.77 24.80 -45.78
C MET A 673 -11.51 23.65 -45.10
N ASP A 674 -12.44 23.07 -45.85
CA ASP A 674 -13.05 21.77 -45.59
C ASP A 674 -11.99 20.68 -45.65
N ASP A 675 -11.54 20.19 -44.48
CA ASP A 675 -10.80 18.94 -44.39
C ASP A 675 -11.79 17.77 -44.36
N ALA A 676 -11.99 17.18 -45.54
CA ALA A 676 -12.64 15.90 -45.70
C ALA A 676 -11.79 14.82 -45.01
N VAL A 677 -12.29 14.29 -43.89
CA VAL A 677 -11.77 13.09 -43.23
C VAL A 677 -11.98 11.90 -44.17
N ILE A 678 -10.92 11.54 -44.89
CA ILE A 678 -10.84 10.31 -45.67
C ILE A 678 -10.50 9.18 -44.70
N ASP A 679 -11.49 8.35 -44.41
CA ASP A 679 -11.37 7.10 -43.66
C ASP A 679 -10.45 6.14 -44.46
N SER A 680 -9.16 6.19 -44.15
CA SER A 680 -8.14 5.36 -44.79
C SER A 680 -8.11 4.00 -44.09
N PRO A 681 -8.06 2.88 -44.83
CA PRO A 681 -8.05 1.54 -44.24
C PRO A 681 -6.82 1.39 -43.34
N ALA A 682 -7.01 0.78 -42.16
CA ALA A 682 -6.01 0.54 -41.13
C ALA A 682 -4.62 0.26 -41.71
N ASP A 683 -3.70 1.21 -41.49
CA ASP A 683 -2.35 1.20 -42.04
C ASP A 683 -1.61 -0.10 -41.70
N GLU A 684 -1.02 -0.74 -42.71
CA GLU A 684 -0.07 -1.84 -42.50
C GLU A 684 1.09 -1.32 -41.65
N VAL A 685 1.26 -1.88 -40.45
CA VAL A 685 2.34 -1.47 -39.54
C VAL A 685 3.68 -1.90 -40.11
N ASP A 686 4.55 -0.94 -40.41
CA ASP A 686 5.93 -1.19 -40.84
C ASP A 686 6.75 -1.81 -39.70
N ILE A 687 7.09 -3.09 -39.86
CA ILE A 687 7.80 -3.89 -38.86
C ILE A 687 9.23 -3.36 -38.63
N ASP A 688 9.82 -2.69 -39.62
CA ASP A 688 11.20 -2.18 -39.56
C ASP A 688 11.32 -0.78 -38.93
N VAL A 689 10.21 -0.16 -38.56
CA VAL A 689 10.18 1.16 -37.91
C VAL A 689 9.73 1.02 -36.46
N ALA A 690 10.52 1.57 -35.54
CA ALA A 690 10.18 1.57 -34.13
C ALA A 690 8.94 2.43 -33.87
N PRO A 691 7.90 1.89 -33.20
CA PRO A 691 6.71 2.66 -32.83
C PRO A 691 7.09 3.77 -31.84
N ARG A 692 6.52 4.95 -32.01
CA ARG A 692 6.82 6.18 -31.26
C ARG A 692 5.69 6.60 -30.34
N THR A 693 4.45 6.24 -30.69
CA THR A 693 3.26 6.57 -29.88
C THR A 693 2.72 5.32 -29.18
N ALA A 694 1.93 5.51 -28.12
CA ALA A 694 1.30 4.39 -27.42
C ALA A 694 0.34 3.61 -28.32
N GLU A 695 -0.38 4.30 -29.21
CA GLU A 695 -1.28 3.71 -30.21
C GLU A 695 -0.50 2.89 -31.24
N GLU A 696 0.64 3.39 -31.71
CA GLU A 696 1.55 2.63 -32.58
C GLU A 696 2.11 1.41 -31.86
N ILE A 697 2.45 1.49 -30.58
CA ILE A 697 2.92 0.34 -29.79
C ILE A 697 1.81 -0.71 -29.66
N GLU A 698 0.59 -0.31 -29.34
CA GLU A 698 -0.55 -1.23 -29.22
C GLU A 698 -0.87 -1.90 -30.55
N ALA A 699 -0.90 -1.12 -31.64
CA ALA A 699 -1.02 -1.65 -33.00
C ALA A 699 0.17 -2.55 -33.37
N TYR A 700 1.37 -2.24 -32.85
CA TYR A 700 2.56 -3.04 -33.13
C TYR A 700 2.51 -4.42 -32.47
N LEU A 701 1.97 -4.50 -31.25
CA LEU A 701 1.93 -5.71 -30.45
C LEU A 701 0.69 -6.57 -30.72
N ASN A 702 -0.34 -6.00 -31.34
CA ASN A 702 -1.58 -6.70 -31.66
C ASN A 702 -1.56 -7.30 -33.07
N LEU A 703 -1.46 -8.63 -33.15
CA LEU A 703 -1.44 -9.38 -34.40
C LEU A 703 -2.87 -9.62 -34.89
N LYS A 704 -3.39 -8.67 -35.68
CA LYS A 704 -4.70 -8.76 -36.36
C LYS A 704 -5.85 -9.15 -35.40
N ASN A 705 -5.83 -8.69 -34.14
CA ASN A 705 -6.80 -9.01 -33.09
C ASN A 705 -6.88 -10.50 -32.70
N ARG A 706 -5.87 -11.31 -33.01
CA ARG A 706 -5.87 -12.75 -32.73
C ARG A 706 -4.85 -13.17 -31.69
N ALA A 707 -3.71 -12.49 -31.64
CA ALA A 707 -2.69 -12.70 -30.64
C ALA A 707 -2.06 -11.37 -30.25
N ILE A 708 -1.73 -11.24 -28.97
CA ILE A 708 -1.05 -10.08 -28.41
C ILE A 708 0.35 -10.53 -27.99
N ILE A 709 1.37 -9.85 -28.50
CA ILE A 709 2.75 -10.01 -28.07
C ILE A 709 2.89 -9.34 -26.70
N THR A 710 3.31 -10.11 -25.70
CA THR A 710 3.44 -9.62 -24.32
C THR A 710 4.85 -9.08 -24.07
N GLU A 711 4.98 -8.23 -23.05
CA GLU A 711 6.29 -7.74 -22.60
C GLU A 711 7.23 -8.90 -22.20
N VAL A 712 6.68 -9.99 -21.67
CA VAL A 712 7.44 -11.20 -21.31
C VAL A 712 8.04 -11.85 -22.56
N ASP A 713 7.30 -11.92 -23.67
CA ASP A 713 7.81 -12.49 -24.93
C ASP A 713 9.00 -11.66 -25.46
N ILE A 714 8.89 -10.33 -25.40
CA ILE A 714 9.94 -9.39 -25.82
C ILE A 714 11.16 -9.52 -24.91
N HIS A 715 10.94 -9.58 -23.60
CA HIS A 715 12.01 -9.68 -22.60
C HIS A 715 12.83 -10.96 -22.77
N LEU A 716 12.18 -12.10 -23.00
CA LEU A 716 12.87 -13.37 -23.26
C LEU A 716 13.73 -13.30 -24.53
N ALA A 717 13.20 -12.72 -25.61
CA ALA A 717 13.95 -12.53 -26.84
C ALA A 717 15.11 -11.52 -26.68
N ALA A 718 14.94 -10.47 -25.88
CA ALA A 718 15.98 -9.49 -25.58
C ALA A 718 17.15 -10.12 -24.84
N ASN A 719 16.88 -10.97 -23.83
CA ASN A 719 17.91 -11.73 -23.13
C ASN A 719 18.63 -12.70 -24.06
N GLU A 720 17.92 -13.37 -24.97
CA GLU A 720 18.53 -14.26 -25.95
C GLU A 720 19.47 -13.51 -26.90
N ILE A 721 19.06 -12.35 -27.43
CA ILE A 721 19.92 -11.46 -28.22
C ILE A 721 21.15 -11.02 -27.42
N ALA A 722 20.96 -10.59 -26.17
CA ALA A 722 22.06 -10.13 -25.32
C ALA A 722 23.12 -11.24 -25.13
N VAL A 723 22.68 -12.44 -24.71
CA VAL A 723 23.55 -13.59 -24.46
C VAL A 723 24.26 -14.07 -25.72
N LEU A 724 23.56 -14.15 -26.86
CA LEU A 724 24.15 -14.56 -28.15
C LEU A 724 25.28 -13.64 -28.61
N ASN A 725 25.28 -12.38 -28.15
CA ASN A 725 26.24 -11.36 -28.56
C ASN A 725 27.25 -10.98 -27.44
N GLY A 726 27.34 -11.78 -26.38
CA GLY A 726 28.33 -11.60 -25.31
C GLY A 726 28.03 -10.44 -24.35
N PHE A 727 26.78 -9.96 -24.32
CA PHE A 727 26.30 -9.04 -23.29
C PHE A 727 25.82 -9.82 -22.06
N ARG A 728 25.74 -9.13 -20.92
CA ARG A 728 25.06 -9.69 -19.74
C ARG A 728 23.55 -9.78 -20.00
N ASP A 729 22.90 -10.73 -19.33
CA ASP A 729 21.43 -10.80 -19.29
C ASP A 729 20.84 -9.58 -18.55
N LEU A 730 19.62 -9.18 -18.92
CA LEU A 730 18.99 -7.97 -18.38
C LEU A 730 18.59 -8.14 -16.91
N ASP A 731 18.10 -9.33 -16.52
CA ASP A 731 17.45 -9.54 -15.22
C ASP A 731 18.17 -10.52 -14.27
N TYR A 732 18.72 -11.62 -14.79
CA TYR A 732 19.15 -12.71 -13.90
C TYR A 732 20.61 -12.59 -13.41
N LYS A 733 21.42 -11.70 -14.02
CA LYS A 733 22.86 -11.51 -13.73
C LYS A 733 23.64 -12.82 -13.71
N VAL A 734 23.18 -13.82 -14.45
CA VAL A 734 23.83 -15.14 -14.50
C VAL A 734 25.02 -15.10 -15.47
N PHE A 735 24.99 -14.19 -16.43
CA PHE A 735 26.03 -14.05 -17.45
C PHE A 735 26.87 -12.80 -17.22
N GLU A 736 28.18 -12.97 -17.14
CA GLU A 736 29.13 -11.86 -17.14
C GLU A 736 29.36 -11.38 -18.58
N GLY A 737 29.10 -10.10 -18.84
CA GLY A 737 29.22 -9.53 -20.18
C GLY A 737 29.11 -8.00 -20.16
N ALA A 738 29.29 -7.39 -21.34
CA ALA A 738 29.09 -5.94 -21.51
C ALA A 738 27.63 -5.56 -21.27
N ASP A 739 27.37 -4.28 -21.00
CA ASP A 739 26.01 -3.78 -20.80
C ASP A 739 25.19 -3.96 -22.10
N PRO A 740 24.04 -4.66 -22.09
CA PRO A 740 23.19 -4.83 -23.28
C PRO A 740 22.70 -3.49 -23.87
N ASP A 741 22.71 -2.40 -23.08
CA ASP A 741 22.42 -1.06 -23.57
C ASP A 741 23.54 -0.47 -24.45
N TRP A 742 24.71 -1.12 -24.57
CA TRP A 742 25.86 -0.65 -25.34
C TRP A 742 25.95 -1.24 -26.76
N ILE A 743 24.82 -1.29 -27.45
CA ILE A 743 24.81 -1.58 -28.89
C ILE A 743 25.09 -0.30 -29.69
N LEU A 744 26.10 -0.33 -30.56
CA LEU A 744 26.55 0.83 -31.33
C LEU A 744 26.19 0.68 -32.82
N PRO A 745 25.76 1.76 -33.50
CA PRO A 745 25.50 1.73 -34.93
C PRO A 745 26.70 1.22 -35.74
N GLY A 746 26.43 0.36 -36.73
CA GLY A 746 27.44 -0.28 -37.56
C GLY A 746 27.95 -1.62 -37.01
N ASN A 747 27.73 -1.93 -35.73
CA ASN A 747 27.99 -3.26 -35.20
C ASN A 747 26.95 -4.26 -35.73
N THR A 748 27.31 -5.54 -35.75
CA THR A 748 26.40 -6.63 -36.14
C THR A 748 25.97 -7.44 -34.93
N LEU A 749 24.68 -7.73 -34.81
CA LEU A 749 24.12 -8.65 -33.82
C LEU A 749 23.64 -9.95 -34.47
N VAL A 750 23.91 -11.06 -33.82
CA VAL A 750 23.27 -12.35 -34.12
C VAL A 750 21.89 -12.36 -33.47
N LEU A 751 20.84 -12.52 -34.29
CA LEU A 751 19.46 -12.62 -33.83
C LEU A 751 19.07 -14.08 -33.53
N PRO A 752 18.09 -14.32 -32.65
CA PRO A 752 17.62 -15.66 -32.35
C PRO A 752 16.89 -16.24 -33.55
N GLY A 753 17.51 -17.19 -34.24
CA GLY A 753 17.08 -17.65 -35.56
C GLY A 753 18.22 -17.69 -36.60
N GLY A 754 19.42 -17.23 -36.21
CA GLY A 754 20.64 -17.36 -37.02
C GLY A 754 20.88 -16.22 -38.02
N GLY A 755 20.01 -15.22 -38.06
CA GLY A 755 20.20 -14.00 -38.85
C GLY A 755 21.25 -13.08 -38.21
N VAL A 756 21.97 -12.33 -39.05
CA VAL A 756 22.85 -11.25 -38.60
C VAL A 756 22.21 -9.92 -38.98
N TYR A 757 22.15 -8.99 -38.04
CA TYR A 757 21.55 -7.68 -38.22
C TYR A 757 22.56 -6.56 -37.95
N ALA A 758 22.71 -5.64 -38.90
CA ALA A 758 23.56 -4.46 -38.74
C ALA A 758 22.78 -3.36 -38.00
N ILE A 759 23.25 -2.99 -36.81
CA ILE A 759 22.63 -2.00 -35.92
C ILE A 759 22.60 -0.63 -36.60
N ARG A 760 21.43 0.00 -36.63
CA ARG A 760 21.20 1.35 -37.13
C ARG A 760 21.16 2.34 -35.97
N SER A 761 21.32 3.62 -36.29
CA SER A 761 21.17 4.68 -35.29
C SER A 761 19.74 4.70 -34.73
N GLY A 762 19.61 4.56 -33.41
CA GLY A 762 18.32 4.53 -32.70
C GLY A 762 17.80 3.14 -32.38
N ASP A 763 18.44 2.08 -32.87
CA ASP A 763 18.08 0.71 -32.51
C ASP A 763 18.39 0.44 -31.03
N THR A 764 17.51 -0.31 -30.37
CA THR A 764 17.71 -0.85 -29.02
C THR A 764 17.53 -2.36 -29.06
N ILE A 765 18.17 -3.10 -28.14
CA ILE A 765 17.95 -4.56 -28.04
C ILE A 765 16.46 -4.88 -27.86
N TRP A 766 15.75 -4.08 -27.08
CA TRP A 766 14.30 -4.21 -26.86
C TRP A 766 13.49 -4.07 -28.16
N PHE A 767 13.79 -3.07 -28.98
CA PHE A 767 13.12 -2.91 -30.27
C PHE A 767 13.43 -4.07 -31.21
N LEU A 768 14.71 -4.50 -31.29
CA LEU A 768 15.10 -5.63 -32.12
C LEU A 768 14.44 -6.94 -31.67
N ALA A 769 14.29 -7.14 -30.35
CA ALA A 769 13.57 -8.26 -29.77
C ALA A 769 12.08 -8.22 -30.12
N ALA A 770 11.42 -7.06 -29.96
CA ALA A 770 10.02 -6.90 -30.31
C ALA A 770 9.76 -7.18 -31.80
N ARG A 771 10.64 -6.67 -32.67
CA ARG A 771 10.60 -6.92 -34.11
C ARG A 771 10.75 -8.40 -34.43
N GLU A 772 11.69 -9.07 -33.79
CA GLU A 772 11.94 -10.48 -34.01
C GLU A 772 10.78 -11.36 -33.55
N VAL A 773 10.21 -11.09 -32.37
CA VAL A 773 9.02 -11.79 -31.86
C VAL A 773 7.83 -11.57 -32.78
N ARG A 774 7.66 -10.35 -33.29
CA ARG A 774 6.60 -10.04 -34.25
C ARG A 774 6.77 -10.79 -35.56
N SER A 775 7.96 -10.77 -36.16
CA SER A 775 8.23 -11.46 -37.43
C SER A 775 8.01 -12.98 -37.30
N ASP A 776 8.46 -13.59 -36.19
CA ASP A 776 8.19 -15.00 -35.91
C ASP A 776 6.68 -15.25 -35.76
N ALA A 777 5.98 -14.43 -34.97
CA ALA A 777 4.57 -14.60 -34.70
C ALA A 777 3.71 -14.50 -35.97
N GLU A 778 4.01 -13.57 -36.89
CA GLU A 778 3.32 -13.44 -38.18
C GLU A 778 3.54 -14.68 -39.06
N LYS A 779 4.80 -15.12 -39.24
CA LYS A 779 5.12 -16.34 -40.01
C LYS A 779 4.44 -17.58 -39.42
N ARG A 780 4.45 -17.72 -38.10
CA ARG A 780 3.84 -18.84 -37.39
C ARG A 780 2.32 -18.79 -37.46
N MET A 781 1.72 -17.61 -37.50
CA MET A 781 0.28 -17.43 -37.71
C MET A 781 -0.14 -17.86 -39.13
N GLU A 782 0.65 -17.55 -40.16
CA GLU A 782 0.38 -18.01 -41.52
C GLU A 782 0.45 -19.55 -41.63
N ILE A 783 1.43 -20.17 -40.98
CA ILE A 783 1.54 -21.63 -40.89
C ILE A 783 0.34 -22.21 -40.12
N PHE A 784 -0.06 -21.57 -39.03
CA PHE A 784 -1.24 -21.95 -38.26
C PHE A 784 -2.50 -21.90 -39.12
N ASP A 785 -2.77 -20.78 -39.81
CA ASP A 785 -3.97 -20.56 -40.61
C ASP A 785 -4.06 -21.52 -41.80
N SER A 786 -2.95 -21.72 -42.52
CA SER A 786 -2.89 -22.70 -43.60
C SER A 786 -3.13 -24.13 -43.11
N SER A 787 -2.57 -24.49 -41.95
CA SER A 787 -2.74 -25.83 -41.36
C SER A 787 -4.16 -26.07 -40.85
N VAL A 788 -4.78 -25.08 -40.21
CA VAL A 788 -6.19 -25.15 -39.77
C VAL A 788 -7.11 -25.27 -40.98
N SER A 789 -6.91 -24.47 -42.03
CA SER A 789 -7.71 -24.53 -43.26
C SER A 789 -7.66 -25.91 -43.93
N ILE A 790 -6.48 -26.56 -43.98
CA ILE A 790 -6.33 -27.93 -44.50
C ILE A 790 -7.10 -28.94 -43.64
N LEU A 791 -7.10 -28.78 -42.32
CA LEU A 791 -7.76 -29.69 -41.38
C LEU A 791 -9.29 -29.52 -41.38
N GLU A 792 -9.79 -28.32 -41.66
CA GLU A 792 -11.21 -28.01 -41.78
C GLU A 792 -11.78 -28.39 -43.16
N ALA A 793 -10.97 -28.36 -44.22
CA ALA A 793 -11.34 -28.86 -45.53
C ALA A 793 -11.49 -30.39 -45.47
N GLY A 794 -12.72 -30.88 -45.27
CA GLY A 794 -13.03 -32.29 -45.05
C GLY A 794 -12.54 -33.28 -46.12
N ASP A 795 -12.16 -32.79 -47.31
CA ASP A 795 -11.68 -33.57 -48.45
C ASP A 795 -10.14 -33.61 -48.58
N SER A 796 -9.38 -33.09 -47.61
CA SER A 796 -7.91 -33.12 -47.65
C SER A 796 -7.36 -34.55 -47.52
N ASP A 797 -6.35 -34.87 -48.34
CA ASP A 797 -5.70 -36.18 -48.28
C ASP A 797 -4.94 -36.41 -46.95
N PHE A 798 -4.68 -37.68 -46.63
CA PHE A 798 -4.04 -38.07 -45.37
C PHE A 798 -2.65 -37.45 -45.18
N GLU A 799 -1.89 -37.28 -46.27
CA GLU A 799 -0.54 -36.73 -46.24
C GLU A 799 -0.57 -35.24 -45.86
N SER A 800 -1.46 -34.48 -46.50
CA SER A 800 -1.72 -33.06 -46.24
C SER A 800 -2.17 -32.82 -44.80
N ARG A 801 -3.06 -33.67 -44.27
CA ARG A 801 -3.49 -33.60 -42.85
C ARG A 801 -2.35 -33.93 -41.90
N THR A 802 -1.52 -34.91 -42.23
CA THR A 802 -0.35 -35.27 -41.42
C THR A 802 0.67 -34.13 -41.39
N ALA A 803 0.92 -33.48 -42.53
CA ALA A 803 1.78 -32.30 -42.63
C ALA A 803 1.20 -31.11 -41.83
N ALA A 804 -0.09 -30.84 -41.94
CA ALA A 804 -0.76 -29.78 -41.16
C ALA A 804 -0.66 -30.01 -39.64
N LEU A 805 -0.82 -31.26 -39.18
CA LEU A 805 -0.62 -31.61 -37.77
C LEU A 805 0.83 -31.44 -37.32
N ALA A 806 1.81 -31.77 -38.17
CA ALA A 806 3.22 -31.57 -37.88
C ALA A 806 3.55 -30.07 -37.75
N ASN A 807 3.04 -29.25 -38.66
CA ASN A 807 3.18 -27.80 -38.63
C ASN A 807 2.57 -27.18 -37.36
N LEU A 808 1.36 -27.59 -36.97
CA LEU A 808 0.74 -27.11 -35.73
C LEU A 808 1.54 -27.48 -34.48
N ARG A 809 2.14 -28.68 -34.44
CA ARG A 809 3.05 -29.07 -33.36
C ARG A 809 4.28 -28.17 -33.32
N GLU A 810 4.88 -27.92 -34.48
CA GLU A 810 6.03 -27.02 -34.59
C GLU A 810 5.69 -25.61 -34.10
N VAL A 811 4.54 -25.05 -34.49
CA VAL A 811 4.06 -23.75 -33.99
C VAL A 811 3.85 -23.78 -32.48
N SER A 812 3.27 -24.86 -31.94
CA SER A 812 2.97 -24.99 -30.51
C SER A 812 4.20 -25.07 -29.61
N GLU A 813 5.32 -25.56 -30.15
CA GLU A 813 6.58 -25.77 -29.43
C GLU A 813 7.51 -24.57 -29.60
N ASN A 814 7.61 -24.03 -30.82
CA ASN A 814 8.69 -23.13 -31.21
C ASN A 814 8.29 -21.67 -31.43
N ALA A 815 6.99 -21.32 -31.45
CA ALA A 815 6.60 -19.91 -31.59
C ALA A 815 7.05 -19.09 -30.36
N LYS A 816 7.67 -17.93 -30.60
CA LYS A 816 8.18 -17.06 -29.54
C LYS A 816 7.04 -16.45 -28.72
N ALA A 817 5.98 -16.00 -29.38
CA ALA A 817 4.80 -15.45 -28.73
C ALA A 817 3.98 -16.55 -28.01
N ALA A 818 3.81 -16.40 -26.69
CA ALA A 818 3.10 -17.38 -25.87
C ALA A 818 1.64 -17.63 -26.32
N GLN A 819 0.91 -16.59 -26.74
CA GLN A 819 -0.47 -16.74 -27.20
C GLN A 819 -0.58 -17.55 -28.50
N VAL A 820 0.35 -17.38 -29.45
CA VAL A 820 0.38 -18.17 -30.69
C VAL A 820 0.61 -19.65 -30.39
N ARG A 821 1.50 -19.97 -29.43
CA ARG A 821 1.66 -21.35 -28.93
C ARG A 821 0.36 -21.89 -28.31
N GLY A 822 -0.34 -21.06 -27.54
CA GLY A 822 -1.62 -21.39 -26.92
C GLY A 822 -2.68 -21.80 -27.95
N LEU A 823 -2.86 -20.99 -29.00
CA LEU A 823 -3.81 -21.26 -30.08
C LEU A 823 -3.53 -22.60 -30.78
N ALA A 824 -2.26 -22.88 -31.12
CA ALA A 824 -1.87 -24.15 -31.75
C ALA A 824 -2.12 -25.36 -30.83
N LYS A 825 -1.85 -25.23 -29.52
CA LYS A 825 -2.13 -26.31 -28.55
C LYS A 825 -3.63 -26.59 -28.42
N GLU A 826 -4.46 -25.57 -28.44
CA GLU A 826 -5.91 -25.71 -28.34
C GLU A 826 -6.49 -26.51 -29.51
N VAL A 827 -6.07 -26.20 -30.74
CA VAL A 827 -6.47 -26.96 -31.94
C VAL A 827 -5.95 -28.41 -31.88
N LEU A 828 -4.71 -28.63 -31.45
CA LEU A 828 -4.17 -29.98 -31.29
C LEU A 828 -4.91 -30.80 -30.22
N LEU A 829 -5.43 -30.15 -29.17
CA LEU A 829 -6.22 -30.79 -28.12
C LEU A 829 -7.65 -31.08 -28.57
N SER A 830 -8.27 -30.19 -29.35
CA SER A 830 -9.62 -30.41 -29.88
C SER A 830 -9.67 -31.59 -30.84
N LEU A 831 -8.61 -31.80 -31.64
CA LEU A 831 -8.50 -32.93 -32.57
C LEU A 831 -8.22 -34.29 -31.89
N ARG A 832 -7.88 -34.30 -30.59
CA ARG A 832 -7.72 -35.55 -29.82
C ARG A 832 -9.02 -36.04 -29.18
N LYS A 833 -10.01 -35.16 -29.05
CA LYS A 833 -11.36 -35.49 -28.60
C LYS A 833 -12.14 -36.06 -29.77
#